data_AF-A0A5C8L8Y4-F1
#
_entry.id   AF-A0A5C8L8Y4-F1
#
_cell.length_a   1.000
_cell.length_b   1.000
_cell.length_c   1.000
_cell.angle_alpha   90.00
_cell.angle_beta   90.00
_cell.angle_gamma   90.00
#
_symmetry.space_group_name_H-M   'P 1'
#
loop_
_entity.id
_entity.type
_entity.pdbx_description
1 polymer ?
#
loop_
_entity_poly.entity_id
_entity_poly.type
_entity_poly.pdbx_seq_one_letter_code
_entity_poly.pdbx_strand_id
1 'polypeptide(L)'
;MKELSHISSKITLLLLFWGSLILHAQTVAIPDVNFEQFLIAQGIDTNGQNGNILTSDAQAITTLDITVSTVTDLTGINAFSNLTQLDVGDNAISNINLTALMQLEQLTIDGNSALTSIDLSQNTLLESLVLKSPNFGSAMPLTALDLSSNNNLLDVEMYRVGNLSNLVLPSNPILLTNFKIINHDNTALNFANFDSLENLHIQGGANGLNITLPNIQTNLKEIYISSIGINNVDVSAYSNLEKLSLFNVYLQTLSLPSTNTFTQLTIWHHNFIAPLDLSSVPNLIDLDIRFNQSAPLIINLVGNPNLENVWLTHNDLNAIDFTHNTLLKNLRIYDNNLSVLDVTQNNLLERLDANNNQIPAIDLSQNQVLHYLNLSNNLLPTIDLTSNIELTSINLSHNLFTTTGTDLTQNIDLSSLNFSHNQISSLDITQNSELRYLVLSHNLFTSNSILYDFENIRASNGDILGGKLDVSFNQISGSIPDFASLIHTGAGGQNDYTRYFELNFNNNNFEFGDFENQHAAYLNFTTLTSPPPFNTVVMREYHYAPQAKVNTILNPNINAGDDITLSTIVSGAQNHYQWFKDGNPILGAPDSPYYTIYDATGCDAGVYHCEVTSDLVPFENANPPGTNNRNLLLIRNDITLSVNTSESCVSLSYPLDGAINVPVNGNIIWNDNPSACGYFLTAGTTSGGSNIYNNIDVGDVNSYPWPTNLPANTTIYITLTPYFESGNILNCTEESFTTNTDIVLPNCTNLKQPLNAATNVSINSSIIWDPALNASGYLLSLGTNPGGTSILNNQDVGNVTSFTPTNPLPSNTTIYVSITPYNSAGNASACTEESFTTETIVVVPSCTSLSNPLNAATNVSVNTAIDWNAITEADGYLLSLGTNPGGTSILNNQDVGNVTSFSPANPLPSNTTIYVSITPYNSAGNASACAEESFTTETIVVVPNCTSLSNPLNTATNVSVNTAIDWNAITEADGYLLSLGTNPGGTSILNNQDVGNVTSFTPTNPLPSNTTIYVSITPYNSAGNASACTEESFTTETIVVVPNCTSLSNPLNAATNVSVNTAIDWNAITEADGYLLSLGTNPGGTSILNNQDVGNVTSFTPANPLPSNTTIYVSITPYNSAGNASACAEESFTTETIV
;
A
#
# COMPACT_ATOMS: atom_id res chain seq x y z
N MET A 1 -22.96 -110.80 18.34
CA MET A 1 -24.07 -111.64 17.84
C MET A 1 -25.12 -110.65 17.33
N LYS A 2 -25.28 -110.42 16.02
CA LYS A 2 -25.99 -111.25 15.01
C LYS A 2 -27.48 -111.46 15.33
N GLU A 3 -28.35 -110.70 14.66
CA GLU A 3 -29.54 -111.22 13.97
C GLU A 3 -30.07 -110.24 12.89
N LEU A 4 -31.00 -110.71 12.04
CA LEU A 4 -31.51 -110.04 10.81
C LEU A 4 -33.06 -110.21 10.74
N SER A 5 -33.85 -109.68 9.79
CA SER A 5 -33.60 -109.14 8.45
C SER A 5 -34.75 -108.22 7.96
N HIS A 6 -34.64 -107.72 6.71
CA HIS A 6 -35.70 -107.37 5.72
C HIS A 6 -37.06 -106.81 6.19
N ILE A 7 -37.60 -105.75 5.55
CA ILE A 7 -38.26 -105.84 4.22
C ILE A 7 -38.27 -104.47 3.51
N SER A 8 -38.21 -104.48 2.18
CA SER A 8 -38.36 -103.32 1.29
C SER A 8 -39.61 -103.48 0.40
N SER A 9 -40.17 -102.34 -0.02
CA SER A 9 -41.14 -102.16 -1.11
C SER A 9 -42.58 -102.69 -0.93
N LYS A 10 -43.47 -101.78 -0.50
CA LYS A 10 -44.75 -101.54 -1.20
C LYS A 10 -45.02 -100.04 -1.31
N ILE A 11 -44.72 -99.47 -2.47
CA ILE A 11 -45.18 -98.15 -2.91
C ILE A 11 -46.68 -98.24 -3.29
N THR A 12 -47.35 -97.09 -3.40
CA THR A 12 -48.62 -96.90 -4.16
C THR A 12 -49.95 -97.34 -3.52
N LEU A 13 -50.33 -96.81 -2.34
CA LEU A 13 -51.76 -96.52 -2.04
C LEU A 13 -52.06 -95.56 -0.86
N LEU A 14 -51.33 -94.46 -0.68
CA LEU A 14 -51.80 -93.37 0.22
C LEU A 14 -51.38 -91.96 -0.24
N LEU A 15 -51.52 -91.72 -1.54
CA LEU A 15 -51.48 -90.40 -2.16
C LEU A 15 -52.90 -90.04 -2.58
N LEU A 16 -53.52 -89.08 -1.88
CA LEU A 16 -54.73 -88.27 -2.16
C LEU A 16 -55.56 -88.08 -0.87
N PHE A 17 -56.09 -86.86 -0.68
CA PHE A 17 -56.93 -86.38 0.46
C PHE A 17 -56.19 -86.32 1.82
N TRP A 18 -55.63 -85.19 2.27
CA TRP A 18 -56.25 -83.86 2.49
C TRP A 18 -55.24 -82.70 2.55
N GLY A 19 -55.72 -81.47 2.31
CA GLY A 19 -55.18 -80.26 2.94
C GLY A 19 -54.01 -79.57 2.23
N SER A 20 -54.31 -78.76 1.23
CA SER A 20 -53.40 -77.77 0.67
C SER A 20 -53.04 -76.68 1.69
N LEU A 21 -51.94 -76.86 2.43
CA LEU A 21 -51.18 -75.74 2.98
C LEU A 21 -50.32 -75.17 1.87
N ILE A 22 -50.82 -74.13 1.20
CA ILE A 22 -49.96 -73.29 0.36
C ILE A 22 -49.07 -72.52 1.34
N LEU A 23 -47.82 -72.97 1.46
CA LEU A 23 -46.74 -72.20 2.05
C LEU A 23 -46.49 -70.98 1.16
N HIS A 24 -47.29 -69.93 1.38
CA HIS A 24 -46.94 -68.61 0.89
C HIS A 24 -45.69 -68.19 1.67
N ALA A 25 -44.66 -67.76 0.96
CA ALA A 25 -43.56 -67.06 1.60
C ALA A 25 -44.14 -65.84 2.31
N GLN A 26 -43.77 -65.62 3.57
CA GLN A 26 -44.25 -64.48 4.32
C GLN A 26 -43.66 -63.22 3.69
N THR A 27 -44.50 -62.23 3.44
CA THR A 27 -44.11 -60.94 2.88
C THR A 27 -44.52 -59.79 3.79
N VAL A 28 -43.81 -58.67 3.67
CA VAL A 28 -44.08 -57.42 4.41
C VAL A 28 -44.23 -56.29 3.39
N ALA A 29 -45.30 -55.50 3.54
CA ALA A 29 -45.59 -54.41 2.62
C ALA A 29 -44.49 -53.33 2.64
N ILE A 30 -44.10 -52.88 1.45
CA ILE A 30 -43.22 -51.74 1.19
C ILE A 30 -44.03 -50.78 0.30
N PRO A 31 -44.80 -49.84 0.89
CA PRO A 31 -45.73 -49.01 0.13
C PRO A 31 -45.06 -47.82 -0.58
N ASP A 32 -43.87 -47.40 -0.14
CA ASP A 32 -43.07 -46.41 -0.85
C ASP A 32 -42.35 -47.09 -2.03
N VAL A 33 -42.75 -46.69 -3.24
CA VAL A 33 -42.23 -47.23 -4.49
C VAL A 33 -40.74 -46.97 -4.67
N ASN A 34 -40.22 -45.86 -4.15
CA ASN A 34 -38.79 -45.53 -4.24
C ASN A 34 -37.98 -46.39 -3.27
N PHE A 35 -38.53 -46.72 -2.09
CA PHE A 35 -37.91 -47.64 -1.15
C PHE A 35 -37.88 -49.08 -1.70
N GLU A 36 -38.99 -49.58 -2.26
CA GLU A 36 -39.02 -50.90 -2.92
C GLU A 36 -38.03 -50.94 -4.11
N GLN A 37 -38.05 -49.92 -4.96
CA GLN A 37 -37.14 -49.83 -6.10
C GLN A 37 -35.66 -49.75 -5.69
N PHE A 38 -35.36 -49.09 -4.57
CA PHE A 38 -34.02 -49.10 -3.98
C PHE A 38 -33.61 -50.52 -3.54
N LEU A 39 -34.46 -51.24 -2.81
CA LEU A 39 -34.18 -52.60 -2.35
C LEU A 39 -33.95 -53.57 -3.52
N ILE A 40 -34.69 -53.41 -4.62
CA ILE A 40 -34.49 -54.17 -5.86
C ILE A 40 -33.16 -53.79 -6.53
N ALA A 41 -32.82 -52.49 -6.57
CA ALA A 41 -31.56 -52.02 -7.15
C ALA A 41 -30.32 -52.54 -6.40
N GLN A 42 -30.43 -52.73 -5.08
CA GLN A 42 -29.40 -53.39 -4.25
C GLN A 42 -29.41 -54.93 -4.36
N GLY A 43 -30.36 -55.51 -5.10
CA GLY A 43 -30.52 -56.96 -5.21
C GLY A 43 -31.02 -57.64 -3.92
N ILE A 44 -31.60 -56.86 -3.00
CA ILE A 44 -32.13 -57.34 -1.72
C ILE A 44 -33.52 -57.96 -1.93
N ASP A 45 -34.43 -57.24 -2.60
CA ASP A 45 -35.76 -57.77 -2.90
C ASP A 45 -35.72 -58.71 -4.12
N THR A 46 -35.90 -60.01 -3.89
CA THR A 46 -35.83 -61.03 -4.94
C THR A 46 -37.18 -61.38 -5.57
N ASN A 47 -38.31 -60.93 -5.00
CA ASN A 47 -39.63 -61.15 -5.60
C ASN A 47 -40.04 -60.05 -6.60
N GLY A 48 -39.38 -58.88 -6.52
CA GLY A 48 -39.43 -57.80 -7.50
C GLY A 48 -40.70 -56.98 -7.46
N GLN A 49 -40.61 -55.70 -7.88
CA GLN A 49 -41.56 -54.63 -7.62
C GLN A 49 -43.05 -55.02 -7.62
N ASN A 50 -43.63 -55.19 -6.42
CA ASN A 50 -45.01 -55.64 -6.23
C ASN A 50 -45.70 -55.07 -4.95
N GLY A 51 -45.07 -54.10 -4.29
CA GLY A 51 -45.49 -53.47 -3.04
C GLY A 51 -45.15 -54.26 -1.76
N ASN A 52 -44.29 -55.28 -1.82
CA ASN A 52 -43.86 -56.05 -0.64
C ASN A 52 -42.57 -56.85 -0.86
N ILE A 53 -41.76 -56.96 0.20
CA ILE A 53 -40.54 -57.78 0.24
C ILE A 53 -40.81 -59.14 0.93
N LEU A 54 -40.09 -60.19 0.52
CA LEU A 54 -40.06 -61.46 1.25
C LEU A 54 -39.41 -61.27 2.64
N THR A 55 -40.02 -61.81 3.70
CA THR A 55 -39.43 -61.75 5.05
C THR A 55 -38.06 -62.42 5.13
N SER A 56 -37.81 -63.47 4.34
CA SER A 56 -36.50 -64.12 4.22
C SER A 56 -35.40 -63.17 3.71
N ASP A 57 -35.76 -62.28 2.79
CA ASP A 57 -34.84 -61.41 2.09
C ASP A 57 -34.44 -60.26 3.01
N ALA A 58 -35.43 -59.63 3.65
CA ALA A 58 -35.21 -58.62 4.68
C ALA A 58 -34.39 -59.16 5.88
N GLN A 59 -34.65 -60.40 6.32
CA GLN A 59 -33.92 -61.04 7.41
C GLN A 59 -32.50 -61.48 7.06
N ALA A 60 -32.14 -61.54 5.77
CA ALA A 60 -30.77 -61.85 5.36
C ALA A 60 -29.82 -60.64 5.49
N ILE A 61 -30.35 -59.43 5.69
CA ILE A 61 -29.58 -58.18 5.70
C ILE A 61 -29.23 -57.75 7.13
N THR A 62 -27.95 -57.43 7.34
CA THR A 62 -27.41 -56.90 8.60
C THR A 62 -27.02 -55.41 8.51
N THR A 63 -26.80 -54.89 7.31
CA THR A 63 -26.43 -53.50 7.05
C THR A 63 -27.27 -52.96 5.90
N LEU A 64 -27.85 -51.78 6.07
CA LEU A 64 -28.66 -51.12 5.04
C LEU A 64 -28.38 -49.61 5.05
N ASP A 65 -28.04 -49.05 3.88
CA ASP A 65 -27.82 -47.61 3.65
C ASP A 65 -28.79 -47.17 2.55
N ILE A 66 -29.72 -46.27 2.87
CA ILE A 66 -30.81 -45.84 1.99
C ILE A 66 -30.60 -44.40 1.48
N THR A 67 -29.36 -43.97 1.22
CA THR A 67 -29.06 -42.59 0.84
C THR A 67 -29.43 -42.27 -0.63
N VAL A 68 -30.70 -41.93 -0.90
CA VAL A 68 -31.25 -41.82 -2.28
C VAL A 68 -32.17 -40.61 -2.59
N SER A 69 -32.32 -39.64 -1.68
CA SER A 69 -33.05 -38.36 -1.87
C SER A 69 -34.55 -38.45 -2.19
N THR A 70 -35.13 -39.64 -2.20
CA THR A 70 -36.45 -39.90 -2.80
C THR A 70 -37.41 -40.73 -1.94
N VAL A 71 -36.93 -41.35 -0.85
CA VAL A 71 -37.79 -42.10 0.07
C VAL A 71 -38.50 -41.14 1.03
N THR A 72 -39.78 -41.42 1.27
CA THR A 72 -40.67 -40.62 2.13
C THR A 72 -41.31 -41.44 3.25
N ASP A 73 -41.52 -42.74 3.02
CA ASP A 73 -42.10 -43.69 3.97
C ASP A 73 -41.26 -44.99 4.02
N LEU A 74 -40.73 -45.32 5.19
CA LEU A 74 -39.97 -46.55 5.46
C LEU A 74 -40.83 -47.71 6.00
N THR A 75 -42.15 -47.66 5.81
CA THR A 75 -43.04 -48.76 6.16
C THR A 75 -42.53 -50.08 5.57
N GLY A 76 -42.37 -51.07 6.44
CA GLY A 76 -41.77 -52.38 6.14
C GLY A 76 -40.31 -52.54 6.58
N ILE A 77 -39.61 -51.47 6.98
CA ILE A 77 -38.25 -51.56 7.56
C ILE A 77 -38.17 -52.52 8.77
N ASN A 78 -39.26 -52.66 9.52
CA ASN A 78 -39.38 -53.61 10.65
C ASN A 78 -39.27 -55.10 10.24
N ALA A 79 -39.29 -55.44 8.94
CA ALA A 79 -39.01 -56.79 8.45
C ALA A 79 -37.53 -57.18 8.59
N PHE A 80 -36.63 -56.19 8.62
CA PHE A 80 -35.19 -56.35 8.60
C PHE A 80 -34.64 -56.61 10.02
N SER A 81 -35.20 -57.60 10.72
CA SER A 81 -35.01 -57.82 12.17
C SER A 81 -33.58 -58.15 12.61
N ASN A 82 -32.66 -58.36 11.67
CA ASN A 82 -31.25 -58.69 11.90
C ASN A 82 -30.31 -57.52 11.57
N LEU A 83 -30.82 -56.31 11.28
CA LEU A 83 -29.99 -55.12 11.08
C LEU A 83 -29.22 -54.76 12.34
N THR A 84 -27.91 -54.63 12.19
CA THR A 84 -26.98 -54.02 13.14
C THR A 84 -26.60 -52.60 12.73
N GLN A 85 -26.62 -52.27 11.44
CA GLN A 85 -26.35 -50.92 10.94
C GLN A 85 -27.44 -50.43 9.99
N LEU A 86 -27.95 -49.23 10.24
CA LEU A 86 -28.93 -48.55 9.38
C LEU A 86 -28.51 -47.10 9.13
N ASP A 87 -28.33 -46.75 7.87
CA ASP A 87 -28.28 -45.36 7.40
C ASP A 87 -29.53 -45.07 6.56
N VAL A 88 -30.19 -43.95 6.82
CA VAL A 88 -31.34 -43.46 6.06
C VAL A 88 -31.15 -42.03 5.56
N GLY A 89 -29.87 -41.60 5.46
CA GLY A 89 -29.39 -40.29 5.04
C GLY A 89 -30.07 -39.73 3.78
N ASP A 90 -30.05 -38.41 3.64
CA ASP A 90 -30.61 -37.65 2.51
C ASP A 90 -31.93 -38.24 1.99
N ASN A 91 -33.01 -38.12 2.77
CA ASN A 91 -34.37 -38.47 2.38
C ASN A 91 -35.38 -37.45 2.93
N ALA A 92 -36.67 -37.66 2.67
CA ALA A 92 -37.76 -36.81 3.17
C ALA A 92 -38.65 -37.55 4.19
N ILE A 93 -38.03 -38.39 5.04
CA ILE A 93 -38.73 -39.17 6.06
C ILE A 93 -39.23 -38.25 7.18
N SER A 94 -40.53 -38.27 7.45
CA SER A 94 -41.16 -37.43 8.49
C SER A 94 -41.33 -38.12 9.85
N ASN A 95 -41.34 -39.46 9.83
CA ASN A 95 -41.41 -40.34 11.00
C ASN A 95 -40.78 -41.70 10.64
N ILE A 96 -40.11 -42.33 11.60
CA ILE A 96 -39.48 -43.65 11.43
C ILE A 96 -39.79 -44.54 12.64
N ASN A 97 -40.18 -45.79 12.39
CA ASN A 97 -40.45 -46.77 13.45
C ASN A 97 -39.38 -47.86 13.42
N LEU A 98 -38.47 -47.81 14.39
CA LEU A 98 -37.33 -48.71 14.55
C LEU A 98 -37.53 -49.77 15.66
N THR A 99 -38.73 -49.85 16.24
CA THR A 99 -38.98 -50.63 17.47
C THR A 99 -38.82 -52.15 17.30
N ALA A 100 -38.86 -52.68 16.07
CA ALA A 100 -38.54 -54.10 15.83
C ALA A 100 -37.04 -54.37 15.61
N LEU A 101 -36.21 -53.35 15.39
CA LEU A 101 -34.77 -53.47 15.09
C LEU A 101 -33.95 -53.58 16.38
N MET A 102 -34.25 -54.60 17.19
CA MET A 102 -33.62 -54.84 18.49
C MET A 102 -32.15 -55.30 18.40
N GLN A 103 -31.59 -55.46 17.20
CA GLN A 103 -30.18 -55.77 16.96
C GLN A 103 -29.37 -54.55 16.49
N LEU A 104 -30.00 -53.37 16.39
CA LEU A 104 -29.36 -52.17 15.84
C LEU A 104 -28.28 -51.62 16.78
N GLU A 105 -27.05 -51.58 16.28
CA GLU A 105 -25.83 -51.08 16.91
C GLU A 105 -25.46 -49.69 16.37
N GLN A 106 -25.78 -49.36 15.11
CA GLN A 106 -25.47 -48.06 14.50
C GLN A 106 -26.66 -47.49 13.76
N LEU A 107 -26.96 -46.21 14.00
CA LEU A 107 -28.03 -45.47 13.33
C LEU A 107 -27.55 -44.10 12.84
N THR A 108 -27.61 -43.89 11.53
CA THR A 108 -27.40 -42.58 10.90
C THR A 108 -28.69 -42.07 10.27
N ILE A 109 -29.02 -40.82 10.59
CA ILE A 109 -30.08 -40.04 9.96
C ILE A 109 -29.49 -38.67 9.60
N ASP A 110 -28.80 -38.61 8.46
CA ASP A 110 -28.49 -37.34 7.81
C ASP A 110 -29.66 -36.87 6.92
N GLY A 111 -29.67 -35.62 6.49
CA GLY A 111 -30.50 -35.12 5.40
C GLY A 111 -32.03 -35.07 5.60
N ASN A 112 -32.57 -35.67 6.65
CA ASN A 112 -34.01 -35.83 6.85
C ASN A 112 -34.66 -34.62 7.56
N SER A 113 -34.72 -33.50 6.84
CA SER A 113 -35.29 -32.23 7.32
C SER A 113 -36.78 -32.24 7.71
N ALA A 114 -37.50 -33.35 7.45
CA ALA A 114 -38.90 -33.51 7.83
C ALA A 114 -39.11 -34.30 9.15
N LEU A 115 -38.06 -34.88 9.73
CA LEU A 115 -38.20 -35.80 10.88
C LEU A 115 -38.65 -35.06 12.15
N THR A 116 -39.85 -35.39 12.64
CA THR A 116 -40.47 -34.71 13.80
C THR A 116 -40.36 -35.50 15.11
N SER A 117 -40.20 -36.82 15.03
CA SER A 117 -40.11 -37.73 16.18
C SER A 117 -39.36 -39.02 15.82
N ILE A 118 -38.68 -39.60 16.80
CA ILE A 118 -38.07 -40.94 16.71
C ILE A 118 -38.19 -41.65 18.07
N ASP A 119 -38.47 -42.96 18.05
CA ASP A 119 -38.50 -43.82 19.23
C ASP A 119 -37.34 -44.82 19.13
N LEU A 120 -36.38 -44.70 20.06
CA LEU A 120 -35.20 -45.56 20.17
C LEU A 120 -35.26 -46.50 21.39
N SER A 121 -36.41 -46.57 22.07
CA SER A 121 -36.55 -47.27 23.37
C SER A 121 -36.27 -48.78 23.30
N GLN A 122 -36.44 -49.40 22.13
CA GLN A 122 -36.17 -50.83 21.90
C GLN A 122 -34.78 -51.10 21.30
N ASN A 123 -34.08 -50.06 20.84
CA ASN A 123 -32.76 -50.18 20.21
C ASN A 123 -31.65 -50.13 21.28
N THR A 124 -31.75 -51.02 22.27
CA THR A 124 -30.92 -51.00 23.49
C THR A 124 -29.45 -51.38 23.25
N LEU A 125 -29.14 -51.98 22.10
CA LEU A 125 -27.78 -52.31 21.66
C LEU A 125 -27.08 -51.17 20.91
N LEU A 126 -27.74 -50.02 20.71
CA LEU A 126 -27.18 -48.90 19.94
C LEU A 126 -25.88 -48.37 20.56
N GLU A 127 -24.81 -48.42 19.77
CA GLU A 127 -23.44 -47.97 20.08
C GLU A 127 -23.11 -46.62 19.44
N SER A 128 -23.68 -46.28 18.28
CA SER A 128 -23.52 -44.96 17.64
C SER A 128 -24.84 -44.40 17.13
N LEU A 129 -25.07 -43.11 17.40
CA LEU A 129 -26.22 -42.35 16.93
C LEU A 129 -25.77 -41.05 16.25
N VAL A 130 -26.10 -40.91 14.97
CA VAL A 130 -25.81 -39.71 14.17
C VAL A 130 -27.12 -39.09 13.67
N LEU A 131 -27.41 -37.85 14.06
CA LEU A 131 -28.55 -37.05 13.60
C LEU A 131 -28.06 -35.73 12.98
N LYS A 132 -28.23 -35.56 11.67
CA LYS A 132 -27.73 -34.42 10.90
C LYS A 132 -28.83 -33.84 10.00
N SER A 133 -28.89 -32.51 9.88
CA SER A 133 -29.82 -31.80 8.98
C SER A 133 -29.08 -31.35 7.71
N PRO A 134 -29.69 -31.41 6.50
CA PRO A 134 -28.97 -31.17 5.25
C PRO A 134 -28.59 -29.69 5.09
N ASN A 135 -27.29 -29.44 4.95
CA ASN A 135 -26.72 -28.15 4.54
C ASN A 135 -27.16 -26.94 5.41
N PHE A 136 -26.90 -25.72 4.94
CA PHE A 136 -27.10 -24.48 5.70
C PHE A 136 -28.58 -24.08 5.88
N GLY A 137 -29.55 -24.95 5.55
CA GLY A 137 -30.99 -24.69 5.61
C GLY A 137 -31.63 -24.81 6.99
N SER A 138 -32.93 -25.11 7.01
CA SER A 138 -33.74 -25.26 8.23
C SER A 138 -33.26 -26.42 9.12
N ALA A 139 -33.29 -26.19 10.43
CA ALA A 139 -33.05 -27.23 11.43
C ALA A 139 -34.06 -28.38 11.33
N MET A 140 -33.66 -29.57 11.77
CA MET A 140 -34.56 -30.71 11.91
C MET A 140 -35.69 -30.34 12.91
N PRO A 141 -36.97 -30.64 12.62
CA PRO A 141 -38.10 -30.26 13.47
C PRO A 141 -38.29 -31.19 14.69
N LEU A 142 -37.31 -32.03 14.99
CA LEU A 142 -37.25 -32.88 16.18
C LEU A 142 -37.23 -32.02 17.45
N THR A 143 -38.26 -32.13 18.28
CA THR A 143 -38.43 -31.32 19.50
C THR A 143 -38.00 -32.03 20.78
N ALA A 144 -38.04 -33.36 20.79
CA ALA A 144 -37.66 -34.20 21.91
C ALA A 144 -36.96 -35.48 21.43
N LEU A 145 -36.02 -35.98 22.22
CA LEU A 145 -35.31 -37.23 21.99
C LEU A 145 -35.07 -37.91 23.35
N ASP A 146 -35.44 -39.19 23.47
CA ASP A 146 -35.23 -39.98 24.68
C ASP A 146 -34.23 -41.11 24.41
N LEU A 147 -33.04 -40.99 25.02
CA LEU A 147 -31.96 -41.97 24.95
C LEU A 147 -31.83 -42.79 26.23
N SER A 148 -32.76 -42.67 27.18
CA SER A 148 -32.67 -43.25 28.54
C SER A 148 -32.43 -44.77 28.56
N SER A 149 -32.82 -45.48 27.49
CA SER A 149 -32.67 -46.93 27.33
C SER A 149 -31.41 -47.35 26.54
N ASN A 150 -30.74 -46.41 25.87
CA ASN A 150 -29.63 -46.67 24.93
C ASN A 150 -28.27 -46.61 25.68
N ASN A 151 -28.09 -47.49 26.65
CA ASN A 151 -26.95 -47.48 27.57
C ASN A 151 -25.64 -48.01 26.97
N ASN A 152 -25.69 -48.58 25.76
CA ASN A 152 -24.51 -49.07 25.03
C ASN A 152 -23.81 -48.00 24.18
N LEU A 153 -24.36 -46.78 24.08
CA LEU A 153 -23.81 -45.72 23.23
C LEU A 153 -22.35 -45.41 23.61
N LEU A 154 -21.47 -45.50 22.61
CA LEU A 154 -20.06 -45.08 22.58
C LEU A 154 -19.93 -43.65 22.08
N ASP A 155 -20.76 -43.27 21.10
CA ASP A 155 -20.70 -42.03 20.34
C ASP A 155 -22.10 -41.47 20.03
N VAL A 156 -22.27 -40.16 20.22
CA VAL A 156 -23.50 -39.43 19.88
C VAL A 156 -23.16 -38.14 19.16
N GLU A 157 -23.63 -38.00 17.93
CA GLU A 157 -23.43 -36.85 17.05
C GLU A 157 -24.76 -36.21 16.64
N MET A 158 -25.01 -34.96 17.04
CA MET A 158 -26.21 -34.21 16.68
C MET A 158 -25.86 -32.84 16.08
N TYR A 159 -26.30 -32.56 14.86
CA TYR A 159 -26.00 -31.30 14.15
C TYR A 159 -27.27 -30.65 13.60
N ARG A 160 -27.47 -29.36 13.93
CA ARG A 160 -28.63 -28.54 13.50
C ARG A 160 -29.98 -29.14 13.95
N VAL A 161 -30.00 -29.67 15.17
CA VAL A 161 -31.20 -30.10 15.89
C VAL A 161 -31.85 -28.94 16.66
N GLY A 162 -32.01 -27.78 16.01
CA GLY A 162 -32.35 -26.51 16.65
C GLY A 162 -33.51 -26.59 17.64
N ASN A 163 -34.64 -27.14 17.19
CA ASN A 163 -35.86 -27.22 18.00
C ASN A 163 -35.79 -28.24 19.17
N LEU A 164 -34.70 -29.00 19.30
CA LEU A 164 -34.51 -30.00 20.35
C LEU A 164 -34.30 -29.29 21.69
N SER A 165 -35.40 -29.17 22.44
CA SER A 165 -35.48 -28.50 23.74
C SER A 165 -35.63 -29.47 24.92
N ASN A 166 -35.90 -30.76 24.63
CA ASN A 166 -36.00 -31.83 25.61
C ASN A 166 -35.20 -33.07 25.16
N LEU A 167 -33.91 -33.07 25.44
CA LEU A 167 -33.04 -34.24 25.31
C LEU A 167 -32.90 -34.99 26.64
N VAL A 168 -33.37 -36.23 26.69
CA VAL A 168 -33.10 -37.16 27.81
C VAL A 168 -31.91 -38.02 27.44
N LEU A 169 -30.81 -37.88 28.19
CA LEU A 169 -29.57 -38.64 27.99
C LEU A 169 -29.69 -40.08 28.57
N PRO A 170 -28.79 -41.03 28.22
CA PRO A 170 -28.84 -42.40 28.72
C PRO A 170 -28.79 -42.53 30.24
N SER A 171 -29.54 -43.50 30.79
CA SER A 171 -29.66 -43.67 32.26
C SER A 171 -28.39 -44.20 32.93
N ASN A 172 -27.57 -44.94 32.19
CA ASN A 172 -26.35 -45.59 32.66
C ASN A 172 -25.27 -45.60 31.54
N PRO A 173 -24.68 -44.44 31.23
CA PRO A 173 -23.82 -44.19 30.07
C PRO A 173 -22.38 -44.71 30.26
N ILE A 174 -22.23 -45.97 30.68
CA ILE A 174 -20.91 -46.54 31.05
C ILE A 174 -19.94 -46.72 29.88
N LEU A 175 -20.41 -46.58 28.64
CA LEU A 175 -19.59 -46.72 27.43
C LEU A 175 -19.39 -45.39 26.66
N LEU A 176 -20.13 -44.32 26.98
CA LEU A 176 -20.15 -43.12 26.14
C LEU A 176 -18.82 -42.35 26.27
N THR A 177 -18.01 -42.37 25.21
CA THR A 177 -16.72 -41.67 25.13
C THR A 177 -16.81 -40.32 24.42
N ASN A 178 -17.77 -40.17 23.50
CA ASN A 178 -17.93 -38.96 22.69
C ASN A 178 -19.38 -38.47 22.76
N PHE A 179 -19.55 -37.17 23.03
CA PHE A 179 -20.86 -36.52 22.92
C PHE A 179 -20.72 -35.17 22.21
N LYS A 180 -21.45 -35.02 21.10
CA LYS A 180 -21.46 -33.82 20.29
C LYS A 180 -22.87 -33.34 19.97
N ILE A 181 -23.16 -32.09 20.31
CA ILE A 181 -24.41 -31.42 19.95
C ILE A 181 -24.14 -30.00 19.44
N ILE A 182 -24.64 -29.69 18.23
CA ILE A 182 -24.47 -28.41 17.56
C ILE A 182 -25.81 -27.84 17.13
N ASN A 183 -26.03 -26.56 17.43
CA ASN A 183 -27.23 -25.78 17.12
C ASN A 183 -28.51 -26.47 17.63
N HIS A 184 -28.76 -26.29 18.93
CA HIS A 184 -29.85 -26.86 19.73
C HIS A 184 -30.44 -25.81 20.69
N ASP A 185 -31.66 -26.02 21.18
CA ASP A 185 -32.35 -25.12 22.11
C ASP A 185 -32.36 -25.63 23.57
N ASN A 186 -31.77 -26.79 23.87
CA ASN A 186 -31.62 -27.27 25.27
C ASN A 186 -31.00 -26.18 26.18
N THR A 187 -31.57 -26.03 27.40
CA THR A 187 -31.15 -25.04 28.41
C THR A 187 -30.35 -25.64 29.57
N ALA A 188 -30.34 -26.97 29.70
CA ALA A 188 -29.51 -27.69 30.65
C ALA A 188 -29.04 -29.04 30.08
N LEU A 189 -27.79 -29.40 30.32
CA LEU A 189 -27.21 -30.71 29.99
C LEU A 189 -26.44 -31.21 31.22
N ASN A 190 -26.70 -32.44 31.65
CA ASN A 190 -26.12 -33.01 32.88
C ASN A 190 -25.36 -34.30 32.60
N PHE A 191 -24.03 -34.21 32.64
CA PHE A 191 -23.10 -35.30 32.40
C PHE A 191 -22.52 -35.90 33.68
N ALA A 192 -23.06 -35.61 34.87
CA ALA A 192 -22.46 -36.01 36.16
C ALA A 192 -22.11 -37.51 36.27
N ASN A 193 -22.91 -38.41 35.69
CA ASN A 193 -22.69 -39.86 35.74
C ASN A 193 -22.03 -40.43 34.45
N PHE A 194 -21.48 -39.58 33.58
CA PHE A 194 -20.90 -39.96 32.29
C PHE A 194 -19.40 -40.24 32.46
N ASP A 195 -19.11 -41.22 33.30
CA ASP A 195 -17.78 -41.48 33.82
C ASP A 195 -16.76 -41.90 32.75
N SER A 196 -17.21 -42.42 31.60
CA SER A 196 -16.37 -42.83 30.46
C SER A 196 -16.13 -41.75 29.42
N LEU A 197 -16.67 -40.54 29.60
CA LEU A 197 -16.65 -39.49 28.60
C LEU A 197 -15.23 -38.91 28.43
N GLU A 198 -14.72 -38.95 27.19
CA GLU A 198 -13.41 -38.40 26.82
C GLU A 198 -13.54 -37.05 26.08
N ASN A 199 -14.53 -36.92 25.19
CA ASN A 199 -14.70 -35.73 24.35
C ASN A 199 -16.12 -35.17 24.47
N LEU A 200 -16.23 -33.89 24.84
CA LEU A 200 -17.50 -33.18 24.99
C LEU A 200 -17.53 -31.93 24.11
N HIS A 201 -18.41 -31.91 23.11
CA HIS A 201 -18.59 -30.80 22.19
C HIS A 201 -20.01 -30.26 22.22
N ILE A 202 -20.19 -29.01 22.65
CA ILE A 202 -21.48 -28.35 22.78
C ILE A 202 -21.43 -26.99 22.08
N GLN A 203 -22.29 -26.76 21.10
CA GLN A 203 -22.42 -25.47 20.41
C GLN A 203 -23.89 -25.07 20.31
N GLY A 204 -24.24 -23.90 20.84
CA GLY A 204 -25.61 -23.40 20.89
C GLY A 204 -26.22 -23.44 22.29
N GLY A 205 -27.55 -23.53 22.36
CA GLY A 205 -28.34 -23.29 23.56
C GLY A 205 -28.83 -21.84 23.64
N ALA A 206 -30.08 -21.66 24.10
CA ALA A 206 -30.64 -20.36 24.40
C ALA A 206 -29.88 -19.67 25.57
N ASN A 207 -30.05 -18.35 25.72
CA ASN A 207 -29.40 -17.52 26.75
C ASN A 207 -29.30 -18.22 28.13
N GLY A 208 -28.09 -18.66 28.51
CA GLY A 208 -27.83 -19.29 29.82
C GLY A 208 -27.95 -20.82 29.84
N LEU A 209 -27.29 -21.53 28.93
CA LEU A 209 -27.12 -22.99 28.99
C LEU A 209 -26.34 -23.40 30.26
N ASN A 210 -26.91 -24.27 31.08
CA ASN A 210 -26.25 -24.85 32.25
C ASN A 210 -25.67 -26.24 31.93
N ILE A 211 -24.36 -26.43 32.12
CA ILE A 211 -23.67 -27.69 31.85
C ILE A 211 -23.12 -28.23 33.17
N THR A 212 -23.52 -29.44 33.55
CA THR A 212 -22.86 -30.20 34.63
C THR A 212 -21.90 -31.20 34.00
N LEU A 213 -20.62 -31.10 34.32
CA LEU A 213 -19.56 -32.00 33.83
C LEU A 213 -19.52 -33.34 34.63
N PRO A 214 -18.82 -34.38 34.14
CA PRO A 214 -18.72 -35.69 34.80
C PRO A 214 -18.09 -35.67 36.19
N ASN A 215 -18.57 -36.55 37.08
CA ASN A 215 -18.02 -36.74 38.42
C ASN A 215 -16.62 -37.38 38.39
N ILE A 216 -16.37 -38.31 37.45
CA ILE A 216 -15.03 -38.88 37.22
C ILE A 216 -14.23 -37.93 36.34
N GLN A 217 -13.29 -37.23 36.97
CA GLN A 217 -12.55 -36.12 36.35
C GLN A 217 -11.31 -36.58 35.57
N THR A 218 -10.99 -37.88 35.56
CA THR A 218 -9.76 -38.42 34.94
C THR A 218 -9.91 -38.88 33.50
N ASN A 219 -11.11 -38.80 32.90
CA ASN A 219 -11.35 -39.38 31.57
C ASN A 219 -11.54 -38.33 30.46
N LEU A 220 -12.06 -37.13 30.78
CA LEU A 220 -12.17 -36.03 29.81
C LEU A 220 -10.80 -35.54 29.34
N LYS A 221 -10.64 -35.46 28.01
CA LYS A 221 -9.46 -34.97 27.27
C LYS A 221 -9.77 -33.70 26.47
N GLU A 222 -10.95 -33.60 25.86
CA GLU A 222 -11.35 -32.41 25.10
C GLU A 222 -12.72 -31.88 25.56
N ILE A 223 -12.76 -30.57 25.85
CA ILE A 223 -14.00 -29.83 26.12
C ILE A 223 -14.09 -28.67 25.12
N TYR A 224 -15.09 -28.70 24.25
CA TYR A 224 -15.49 -27.59 23.39
C TYR A 224 -16.87 -27.09 23.83
N ILE A 225 -16.98 -25.81 24.19
CA ILE A 225 -18.25 -25.18 24.56
C ILE A 225 -18.36 -23.82 23.86
N SER A 226 -19.42 -23.64 23.08
CA SER A 226 -19.79 -22.39 22.42
C SER A 226 -21.20 -21.97 22.83
N SER A 227 -21.34 -21.23 23.93
CA SER A 227 -22.63 -20.76 24.44
C SER A 227 -22.52 -19.46 25.24
N ILE A 228 -23.56 -18.63 25.16
CA ILE A 228 -23.64 -17.34 25.83
C ILE A 228 -24.05 -17.47 27.30
N GLY A 229 -23.35 -16.77 28.18
CA GLY A 229 -23.67 -16.67 29.62
C GLY A 229 -22.90 -17.62 30.55
N ILE A 230 -21.88 -18.33 30.06
CA ILE A 230 -21.01 -19.17 30.89
C ILE A 230 -19.91 -18.29 31.50
N ASN A 231 -20.30 -17.51 32.52
CA ASN A 231 -19.44 -16.51 33.13
C ASN A 231 -18.32 -17.11 34.02
N ASN A 232 -18.41 -18.38 34.42
CA ASN A 232 -17.42 -19.04 35.27
C ASN A 232 -17.25 -20.49 34.84
N VAL A 233 -16.00 -20.95 34.70
CA VAL A 233 -15.67 -22.35 34.39
C VAL A 233 -14.64 -22.86 35.38
N ASP A 234 -14.93 -23.98 36.05
CA ASP A 234 -13.98 -24.68 36.91
C ASP A 234 -13.70 -26.07 36.34
N VAL A 235 -12.49 -26.23 35.82
CA VAL A 235 -11.94 -27.51 35.35
C VAL A 235 -10.70 -27.94 36.15
N SER A 236 -10.50 -27.37 37.36
CA SER A 236 -9.30 -27.59 38.18
C SER A 236 -9.05 -29.05 38.58
N ALA A 237 -10.09 -29.87 38.58
CA ALA A 237 -10.02 -31.27 38.95
C ALA A 237 -9.74 -32.23 37.76
N TYR A 238 -9.83 -31.77 36.50
CA TYR A 238 -9.73 -32.63 35.32
C TYR A 238 -8.26 -32.82 34.89
N SER A 239 -7.55 -33.69 35.62
CA SER A 239 -6.09 -33.86 35.48
C SER A 239 -5.62 -34.43 34.14
N ASN A 240 -6.51 -35.05 33.35
CA ASN A 240 -6.17 -35.63 32.05
C ASN A 240 -6.67 -34.78 30.87
N LEU A 241 -7.18 -33.58 31.15
CA LEU A 241 -7.64 -32.65 30.13
C LEU A 241 -6.44 -32.22 29.25
N GLU A 242 -6.61 -32.36 27.94
CA GLU A 242 -5.61 -32.01 26.93
C GLU A 242 -5.96 -30.66 26.28
N LYS A 243 -7.25 -30.40 26.08
CA LYS A 243 -7.74 -29.22 25.36
C LYS A 243 -9.02 -28.63 25.97
N LEU A 244 -9.07 -27.30 26.04
CA LEU A 244 -10.25 -26.55 26.43
C LEU A 244 -10.51 -25.42 25.42
N SER A 245 -11.70 -25.41 24.82
CA SER A 245 -12.11 -24.36 23.89
C SER A 245 -13.47 -23.77 24.29
N LEU A 246 -13.49 -22.46 24.60
CA LEU A 246 -14.63 -21.72 25.12
C LEU A 246 -14.93 -20.52 24.22
N PHE A 247 -16.12 -20.48 23.61
CA PHE A 247 -16.50 -19.45 22.64
C PHE A 247 -17.77 -18.71 23.04
N ASN A 248 -17.76 -17.38 22.89
CA ASN A 248 -18.91 -16.50 23.14
C ASN A 248 -19.41 -16.54 24.60
N VAL A 249 -18.53 -16.90 25.53
CA VAL A 249 -18.88 -17.24 26.92
C VAL A 249 -19.01 -16.02 27.85
N TYR A 250 -18.37 -14.89 27.52
CA TYR A 250 -18.27 -13.70 28.38
C TYR A 250 -17.58 -13.98 29.74
N LEU A 251 -16.64 -14.93 29.72
CA LEU A 251 -16.00 -15.57 30.88
C LEU A 251 -15.32 -14.57 31.83
N GLN A 252 -15.66 -14.63 33.11
CA GLN A 252 -15.12 -13.76 34.18
C GLN A 252 -14.10 -14.49 35.06
N THR A 253 -14.24 -15.81 35.22
CA THR A 253 -13.29 -16.65 35.98
C THR A 253 -13.07 -18.00 35.30
N LEU A 254 -11.83 -18.49 35.36
CA LEU A 254 -11.41 -19.80 34.88
C LEU A 254 -10.47 -20.44 35.89
N SER A 255 -10.78 -21.65 36.35
CA SER A 255 -9.88 -22.47 37.17
C SER A 255 -9.36 -23.63 36.33
N LEU A 256 -8.06 -23.64 36.03
CA LEU A 256 -7.38 -24.66 35.23
C LEU A 256 -6.87 -25.83 36.08
N PRO A 257 -6.72 -27.05 35.50
CA PRO A 257 -6.10 -28.17 36.19
C PRO A 257 -4.60 -27.95 36.41
N SER A 258 -4.03 -28.69 37.36
CA SER A 258 -2.58 -28.84 37.50
C SER A 258 -2.15 -30.13 36.80
N THR A 259 -1.64 -30.01 35.57
CA THR A 259 -1.30 -31.17 34.74
C THR A 259 -0.31 -30.86 33.60
N ASN A 260 0.33 -31.91 33.13
CA ASN A 260 1.25 -31.93 31.98
C ASN A 260 0.59 -32.46 30.69
N THR A 261 -0.69 -32.86 30.71
CA THR A 261 -1.44 -33.29 29.51
C THR A 261 -1.98 -32.12 28.69
N PHE A 262 -2.18 -30.98 29.33
CA PHE A 262 -2.87 -29.82 28.77
C PHE A 262 -1.98 -29.09 27.76
N THR A 263 -2.42 -29.04 26.50
CA THR A 263 -1.65 -28.55 25.34
C THR A 263 -2.33 -27.41 24.58
N GLN A 264 -3.67 -27.27 24.65
CA GLN A 264 -4.40 -26.21 23.95
C GLN A 264 -5.43 -25.49 24.84
N LEU A 265 -5.35 -24.15 24.87
CA LEU A 265 -6.36 -23.28 25.48
C LEU A 265 -6.93 -22.33 24.43
N THR A 266 -8.25 -22.28 24.27
CA THR A 266 -8.94 -21.33 23.40
C THR A 266 -10.08 -20.64 24.16
N ILE A 267 -10.10 -19.31 24.20
CA ILE A 267 -11.11 -18.48 24.87
C ILE A 267 -11.44 -17.27 23.99
N TRP A 268 -12.64 -17.23 23.40
CA TRP A 268 -13.13 -16.07 22.66
C TRP A 268 -14.30 -15.40 23.39
N HIS A 269 -14.23 -14.07 23.51
CA HIS A 269 -15.14 -13.21 24.27
C HIS A 269 -15.07 -13.46 25.78
N HIS A 270 -14.20 -12.71 26.46
CA HIS A 270 -14.00 -12.77 27.91
C HIS A 270 -14.17 -11.40 28.59
N ASN A 271 -14.34 -11.46 29.91
CA ASN A 271 -14.49 -10.35 30.83
C ASN A 271 -13.61 -10.58 32.07
N PHE A 272 -12.38 -11.09 31.86
CA PHE A 272 -11.44 -11.28 32.94
C PHE A 272 -11.08 -9.93 33.59
N ILE A 273 -11.23 -9.85 34.91
CA ILE A 273 -10.83 -8.70 35.74
C ILE A 273 -9.68 -9.04 36.71
N ALA A 274 -9.35 -10.32 36.82
CA ALA A 274 -8.27 -10.86 37.63
C ALA A 274 -7.22 -11.50 36.71
N PRO A 275 -5.95 -11.62 37.15
CA PRO A 275 -4.93 -12.29 36.38
C PRO A 275 -5.29 -13.74 36.06
N LEU A 276 -5.07 -14.16 34.82
CA LEU A 276 -5.17 -15.54 34.40
C LEU A 276 -3.82 -16.24 34.66
N ASP A 277 -3.83 -17.22 35.56
CA ASP A 277 -2.66 -18.03 35.89
C ASP A 277 -2.61 -19.27 34.98
N LEU A 278 -1.53 -19.40 34.20
CA LEU A 278 -1.24 -20.54 33.33
C LEU A 278 -0.10 -21.43 33.87
N SER A 279 0.44 -21.14 35.06
CA SER A 279 1.58 -21.87 35.64
C SER A 279 1.27 -23.33 35.99
N SER A 280 -0.02 -23.69 36.10
CA SER A 280 -0.48 -25.05 36.36
C SER A 280 -0.51 -25.96 35.12
N VAL A 281 -0.35 -25.38 33.92
CA VAL A 281 -0.38 -26.07 32.60
C VAL A 281 0.90 -25.79 31.79
N PRO A 282 2.09 -26.22 32.26
CA PRO A 282 3.37 -25.82 31.68
C PRO A 282 3.63 -26.37 30.26
N ASN A 283 2.90 -27.42 29.85
CA ASN A 283 3.03 -28.05 28.53
C ASN A 283 2.14 -27.45 27.44
N LEU A 284 1.59 -26.25 27.66
CA LEU A 284 0.78 -25.54 26.69
C LEU A 284 1.59 -25.23 25.41
N ILE A 285 1.03 -25.58 24.25
CA ILE A 285 1.61 -25.39 22.90
C ILE A 285 0.81 -24.31 22.15
N ASP A 286 -0.52 -24.39 22.23
CA ASP A 286 -1.46 -23.49 21.55
C ASP A 286 -2.22 -22.64 22.57
N LEU A 287 -2.08 -21.32 22.49
CA LEU A 287 -2.79 -20.36 23.33
C LEU A 287 -3.56 -19.36 22.45
N ASP A 288 -4.89 -19.37 22.56
CA ASP A 288 -5.77 -18.44 21.88
C ASP A 288 -6.71 -17.77 22.89
N ILE A 289 -6.48 -16.48 23.19
CA ILE A 289 -7.36 -15.68 24.03
C ILE A 289 -7.66 -14.37 23.30
N ARG A 290 -8.94 -14.10 23.01
CA ARG A 290 -9.34 -12.93 22.23
C ARG A 290 -10.63 -12.27 22.71
N PHE A 291 -10.75 -10.99 22.37
CA PHE A 291 -11.94 -10.15 22.56
C PHE A 291 -12.31 -9.95 24.04
N ASN A 292 -11.46 -9.21 24.75
CA ASN A 292 -11.82 -8.57 26.01
C ASN A 292 -12.93 -7.53 25.82
N GLN A 293 -13.77 -7.33 26.85
CA GLN A 293 -14.75 -6.23 26.91
C GLN A 293 -14.81 -5.50 28.26
N SER A 294 -13.96 -5.85 29.24
CA SER A 294 -14.08 -5.33 30.62
C SER A 294 -12.84 -4.60 31.15
N ALA A 295 -11.66 -5.22 31.09
CA ALA A 295 -10.42 -4.67 31.63
C ALA A 295 -9.20 -5.33 30.95
N PRO A 296 -8.04 -4.67 30.85
CA PRO A 296 -6.85 -5.26 30.22
C PRO A 296 -6.54 -6.66 30.74
N LEU A 297 -6.30 -7.60 29.81
CA LEU A 297 -5.90 -8.95 30.17
C LEU A 297 -4.59 -8.91 30.96
N ILE A 298 -4.54 -9.59 32.10
CA ILE A 298 -3.31 -9.76 32.88
C ILE A 298 -2.96 -11.25 32.84
N ILE A 299 -1.82 -11.57 32.24
CA ILE A 299 -1.38 -12.94 31.95
C ILE A 299 0.15 -13.01 32.02
N ASN A 300 0.69 -14.18 32.36
CA ASN A 300 2.13 -14.44 32.42
C ASN A 300 2.42 -15.77 31.71
N LEU A 301 3.36 -15.76 30.77
CA LEU A 301 3.71 -16.89 29.89
C LEU A 301 5.06 -17.55 30.22
N VAL A 302 5.79 -17.03 31.22
CA VAL A 302 7.09 -17.57 31.67
C VAL A 302 6.99 -19.04 32.11
N GLY A 303 5.82 -19.46 32.60
CA GLY A 303 5.56 -20.84 32.99
C GLY A 303 5.27 -21.81 31.84
N ASN A 304 5.19 -21.33 30.59
CA ASN A 304 4.70 -22.09 29.43
C ASN A 304 5.76 -22.12 28.29
N PRO A 305 6.95 -22.70 28.52
CA PRO A 305 8.07 -22.64 27.56
C PRO A 305 7.82 -23.36 26.23
N ASN A 306 6.82 -24.24 26.18
CA ASN A 306 6.50 -25.06 25.01
C ASN A 306 5.55 -24.38 23.99
N LEU A 307 5.18 -23.10 24.21
CA LEU A 307 4.28 -22.37 23.31
C LEU A 307 4.88 -22.22 21.91
N GLU A 308 4.15 -22.73 20.90
CA GLU A 308 4.48 -22.57 19.47
C GLU A 308 3.55 -21.56 18.78
N ASN A 309 2.27 -21.49 19.19
CA ASN A 309 1.28 -20.61 18.57
C ASN A 309 0.54 -19.79 19.64
N VAL A 310 0.61 -18.46 19.53
CA VAL A 310 0.00 -17.52 20.47
C VAL A 310 -0.85 -16.48 19.74
N TRP A 311 -2.14 -16.46 20.07
CA TRP A 311 -3.10 -15.44 19.67
C TRP A 311 -3.61 -14.69 20.90
N LEU A 312 -3.20 -13.42 21.06
CA LEU A 312 -3.59 -12.54 22.16
C LEU A 312 -4.25 -11.25 21.65
N THR A 313 -5.08 -11.36 20.63
CA THR A 313 -5.72 -10.25 19.91
C THR A 313 -6.87 -9.59 20.68
N HIS A 314 -7.05 -8.26 20.56
CA HIS A 314 -8.19 -7.53 21.16
C HIS A 314 -8.28 -7.74 22.69
N ASN A 315 -7.19 -7.50 23.43
CA ASN A 315 -7.10 -7.77 24.88
C ASN A 315 -6.67 -6.56 25.73
N ASP A 316 -6.54 -5.38 25.11
CA ASP A 316 -6.05 -4.13 25.71
C ASP A 316 -4.67 -4.25 26.40
N LEU A 317 -3.84 -5.22 25.98
CA LEU A 317 -2.53 -5.50 26.55
C LEU A 317 -1.59 -4.29 26.40
N ASN A 318 -0.91 -3.91 27.48
CA ASN A 318 0.06 -2.80 27.48
C ASN A 318 1.52 -3.28 27.43
N ALA A 319 1.77 -4.50 27.90
CA ALA A 319 3.05 -5.20 27.87
C ALA A 319 2.81 -6.72 27.98
N ILE A 320 3.73 -7.51 27.46
CA ILE A 320 3.79 -8.98 27.59
C ILE A 320 5.25 -9.41 27.42
N ASP A 321 5.65 -10.52 28.05
CA ASP A 321 6.99 -11.09 27.94
C ASP A 321 6.93 -12.42 27.19
N PHE A 322 7.67 -12.53 26.08
CA PHE A 322 7.83 -13.74 25.26
C PHE A 322 9.25 -14.33 25.31
N THR A 323 10.17 -13.74 26.10
CA THR A 323 11.60 -14.09 26.11
C THR A 323 11.87 -15.53 26.56
N HIS A 324 10.91 -16.15 27.26
CA HIS A 324 10.97 -17.52 27.75
C HIS A 324 10.30 -18.55 26.81
N ASN A 325 9.58 -18.09 25.77
CA ASN A 325 8.81 -18.92 24.85
C ASN A 325 9.61 -19.17 23.55
N THR A 326 10.81 -19.73 23.68
CA THR A 326 11.80 -19.85 22.58
C THR A 326 11.37 -20.75 21.42
N LEU A 327 10.29 -21.53 21.58
CA LEU A 327 9.68 -22.36 20.52
C LEU A 327 8.59 -21.65 19.71
N LEU A 328 8.30 -20.38 19.99
CA LEU A 328 7.23 -19.61 19.35
C LEU A 328 7.47 -19.43 17.84
N LYS A 329 6.51 -19.89 17.03
CA LYS A 329 6.49 -19.82 15.55
C LYS A 329 5.46 -18.83 15.02
N ASN A 330 4.27 -18.78 15.62
CA ASN A 330 3.19 -17.89 15.21
C ASN A 330 2.76 -16.99 16.36
N LEU A 331 3.04 -15.69 16.24
CA LEU A 331 2.58 -14.68 17.18
C LEU A 331 1.58 -13.73 16.50
N ARG A 332 0.35 -13.67 17.03
CA ARG A 332 -0.62 -12.63 16.68
C ARG A 332 -1.09 -11.89 17.92
N ILE A 333 -0.76 -10.60 18.00
CA ILE A 333 -1.05 -9.73 19.14
C ILE A 333 -1.58 -8.36 18.70
N TYR A 334 -2.17 -8.31 17.52
CA TYR A 334 -2.79 -7.12 16.97
C TYR A 334 -4.02 -6.66 17.76
N ASP A 335 -4.38 -5.37 17.60
CA ASP A 335 -5.44 -4.69 18.36
C ASP A 335 -5.20 -4.73 19.88
N ASN A 336 -4.09 -4.11 20.32
CA ASN A 336 -3.70 -3.94 21.72
C ASN A 336 -3.06 -2.56 21.93
N ASN A 337 -2.51 -2.31 23.13
CA ASN A 337 -1.89 -1.04 23.52
C ASN A 337 -0.37 -1.21 23.78
N LEU A 338 0.30 -2.15 23.10
CA LEU A 338 1.73 -2.41 23.31
C LEU A 338 2.58 -1.22 22.86
N SER A 339 3.42 -0.71 23.77
CA SER A 339 4.45 0.30 23.45
C SER A 339 5.86 -0.28 23.30
N VAL A 340 6.05 -1.54 23.69
CA VAL A 340 7.29 -2.33 23.52
C VAL A 340 6.89 -3.77 23.23
N LEU A 341 7.61 -4.42 22.31
CA LEU A 341 7.50 -5.85 22.04
C LEU A 341 8.92 -6.40 21.81
N ASP A 342 9.37 -7.30 22.69
CA ASP A 342 10.64 -8.01 22.55
C ASP A 342 10.36 -9.43 22.01
N VAL A 343 10.95 -9.75 20.86
CA VAL A 343 10.89 -11.07 20.20
C VAL A 343 12.29 -11.64 19.93
N THR A 344 13.33 -11.08 20.55
CA THR A 344 14.74 -11.39 20.27
C THR A 344 15.15 -12.81 20.67
N GLN A 345 14.36 -13.50 21.50
CA GLN A 345 14.58 -14.89 21.90
C GLN A 345 13.71 -15.90 21.12
N ASN A 346 12.84 -15.42 20.22
CA ASN A 346 11.89 -16.24 19.46
C ASN A 346 12.46 -16.52 18.06
N ASN A 347 13.64 -17.14 18.00
CA ASN A 347 14.39 -17.34 16.75
C ASN A 347 13.70 -18.28 15.74
N LEU A 348 12.64 -18.98 16.14
CA LEU A 348 11.80 -19.83 15.30
C LEU A 348 10.54 -19.12 14.78
N LEU A 349 10.41 -17.81 14.98
CA LEU A 349 9.21 -17.03 14.63
C LEU A 349 9.04 -16.91 13.11
N GLU A 350 8.13 -17.70 12.55
CA GLU A 350 7.74 -17.72 11.13
C GLU A 350 6.72 -16.61 10.77
N ARG A 351 5.86 -16.22 11.73
CA ARG A 351 4.83 -15.18 11.56
C ARG A 351 4.75 -14.23 12.74
N LEU A 352 4.84 -12.93 12.46
CA LEU A 352 4.55 -11.85 13.40
C LEU A 352 3.41 -10.95 12.89
N ASP A 353 2.37 -10.80 13.71
CA ASP A 353 1.16 -10.05 13.39
C ASP A 353 0.75 -9.15 14.57
N ALA A 354 1.28 -7.93 14.59
CA ALA A 354 1.17 -6.98 15.71
C ALA A 354 0.68 -5.58 15.28
N ASN A 355 -0.15 -5.51 14.24
CA ASN A 355 -0.81 -4.28 13.81
C ASN A 355 -1.72 -3.65 14.88
N ASN A 356 -2.07 -2.37 14.72
CA ASN A 356 -2.92 -1.63 15.68
C ASN A 356 -2.38 -1.74 17.12
N ASN A 357 -1.17 -1.21 17.32
CA ASN A 357 -0.49 -1.09 18.62
C ASN A 357 0.18 0.31 18.69
N GLN A 358 1.06 0.53 19.67
CA GLN A 358 1.75 1.81 19.91
C GLN A 358 3.28 1.65 19.84
N ILE A 359 3.78 0.69 19.06
CA ILE A 359 5.20 0.29 19.02
C ILE A 359 6.01 1.33 18.23
N PRO A 360 7.03 1.98 18.82
CA PRO A 360 7.87 2.98 18.15
C PRO A 360 9.16 2.39 17.54
N ALA A 361 9.57 1.19 17.98
CA ALA A 361 10.73 0.44 17.50
C ALA A 361 10.60 -1.04 17.87
N ILE A 362 11.19 -1.92 17.06
CA ILE A 362 11.27 -3.37 17.30
C ILE A 362 12.59 -3.90 16.72
N ASP A 363 13.23 -4.86 17.39
CA ASP A 363 14.40 -5.59 16.88
C ASP A 363 13.94 -6.95 16.35
N LEU A 364 14.21 -7.22 15.07
CA LEU A 364 13.88 -8.47 14.38
C LEU A 364 15.14 -9.25 13.91
N SER A 365 16.34 -8.81 14.32
CA SER A 365 17.63 -9.37 13.85
C SER A 365 17.82 -10.87 14.13
N GLN A 366 17.14 -11.39 15.15
CA GLN A 366 17.19 -12.80 15.55
C GLN A 366 16.11 -13.67 14.90
N ASN A 367 15.10 -13.06 14.26
CA ASN A 367 13.94 -13.75 13.67
C ASN A 367 14.18 -14.05 12.17
N GLN A 368 15.26 -14.76 11.86
CA GLN A 368 15.74 -14.92 10.47
C GLN A 368 14.80 -15.77 9.58
N VAL A 369 14.02 -16.66 10.19
CA VAL A 369 13.02 -17.53 9.51
C VAL A 369 11.63 -16.86 9.35
N LEU A 370 11.55 -15.54 9.53
CA LEU A 370 10.28 -14.81 9.49
C LEU A 370 9.78 -14.66 8.05
N HIS A 371 8.66 -15.31 7.73
CA HIS A 371 8.05 -15.31 6.40
C HIS A 371 6.99 -14.21 6.23
N TYR A 372 6.29 -13.85 7.30
CA TYR A 372 5.21 -12.85 7.31
C TYR A 372 5.39 -11.85 8.44
N LEU A 373 5.39 -10.56 8.07
CA LEU A 373 5.47 -9.44 9.01
C LEU A 373 4.32 -8.46 8.78
N ASN A 374 3.54 -8.19 9.84
CA ASN A 374 2.54 -7.14 9.85
C ASN A 374 2.68 -6.27 11.11
N LEU A 375 3.13 -5.04 10.90
CA LEU A 375 3.28 -3.99 11.93
C LEU A 375 2.50 -2.73 11.54
N SER A 376 1.49 -2.82 10.68
CA SER A 376 0.73 -1.65 10.25
C SER A 376 0.01 -0.96 11.41
N ASN A 377 -0.18 0.36 11.35
CA ASN A 377 -0.84 1.15 12.40
C ASN A 377 -0.08 1.01 13.74
N ASN A 378 1.15 1.51 13.72
CA ASN A 378 2.08 1.63 14.84
C ASN A 378 2.79 3.00 14.73
N LEU A 379 3.90 3.19 15.45
CA LEU A 379 4.63 4.46 15.53
C LEU A 379 6.06 4.34 14.98
N LEU A 380 6.33 3.41 14.06
CA LEU A 380 7.67 3.11 13.55
C LEU A 380 8.16 4.22 12.58
N PRO A 381 9.29 4.90 12.86
CA PRO A 381 9.92 5.82 11.91
C PRO A 381 10.93 5.13 10.98
N THR A 382 11.40 3.95 11.37
CA THR A 382 12.41 3.13 10.69
C THR A 382 12.31 1.68 11.22
N ILE A 383 12.77 0.72 10.42
CA ILE A 383 12.96 -0.69 10.79
C ILE A 383 14.16 -1.22 9.99
N ASP A 384 14.86 -2.22 10.52
CA ASP A 384 15.88 -2.99 9.79
C ASP A 384 15.30 -4.39 9.53
N LEU A 385 15.30 -4.79 8.25
CA LEU A 385 14.81 -6.10 7.77
C LEU A 385 15.88 -6.89 7.02
N THR A 386 17.13 -6.41 7.01
CA THR A 386 18.25 -7.00 6.25
C THR A 386 18.59 -8.42 6.69
N SER A 387 18.31 -8.78 7.94
CA SER A 387 18.50 -10.13 8.49
C SER A 387 17.32 -11.08 8.25
N ASN A 388 16.16 -10.56 7.82
CA ASN A 388 14.91 -11.33 7.66
C ASN A 388 14.73 -11.79 6.20
N ILE A 389 15.70 -12.52 5.69
CA ILE A 389 15.84 -12.86 4.26
C ILE A 389 14.68 -13.71 3.71
N GLU A 390 13.99 -14.48 4.56
CA GLU A 390 12.85 -15.33 4.18
C GLU A 390 11.50 -14.57 4.10
N LEU A 391 11.49 -13.24 4.26
CA LEU A 391 10.26 -12.43 4.22
C LEU A 391 9.61 -12.43 2.82
N THR A 392 8.41 -13.03 2.73
CA THR A 392 7.60 -13.08 1.50
C THR A 392 6.46 -12.06 1.49
N SER A 393 6.07 -11.53 2.66
CA SER A 393 4.96 -10.60 2.84
C SER A 393 5.21 -9.61 3.97
N ILE A 394 5.22 -8.31 3.65
CA ILE A 394 5.45 -7.20 4.60
C ILE A 394 4.28 -6.21 4.54
N ASN A 395 3.73 -5.84 5.71
CA ASN A 395 2.81 -4.72 5.85
C ASN A 395 3.30 -3.74 6.93
N LEU A 396 3.70 -2.55 6.49
CA LEU A 396 4.21 -1.43 7.28
C LEU A 396 3.34 -0.16 7.10
N SER A 397 2.14 -0.30 6.54
CA SER A 397 1.21 0.82 6.33
C SER A 397 0.81 1.54 7.63
N HIS A 398 0.43 2.82 7.56
CA HIS A 398 0.07 3.64 8.73
C HIS A 398 1.18 3.65 9.81
N ASN A 399 2.36 4.14 9.45
CA ASN A 399 3.48 4.33 10.38
C ASN A 399 4.08 5.74 10.18
N LEU A 400 5.31 5.97 10.63
CA LEU A 400 6.00 7.25 10.59
C LEU A 400 7.22 7.25 9.63
N PHE A 401 7.27 6.31 8.68
CA PHE A 401 8.38 6.21 7.73
C PHE A 401 8.46 7.46 6.83
N THR A 402 9.68 7.93 6.58
CA THR A 402 9.97 9.11 5.75
C THR A 402 11.04 8.80 4.70
N THR A 403 11.21 9.66 3.70
CA THR A 403 12.32 9.60 2.72
C THR A 403 12.35 8.30 1.89
N THR A 404 13.29 7.38 2.15
CA THR A 404 13.52 6.14 1.39
C THR A 404 12.80 4.90 1.96
N GLY A 405 12.12 5.01 3.10
CA GLY A 405 11.45 3.86 3.73
C GLY A 405 12.40 2.94 4.51
N THR A 406 12.61 1.72 4.00
CA THR A 406 13.51 0.71 4.59
C THR A 406 14.34 0.06 3.49
N ASP A 407 15.51 -0.49 3.85
CA ASP A 407 16.28 -1.35 2.95
C ASP A 407 15.54 -2.69 2.79
N LEU A 408 15.23 -3.05 1.54
CA LEU A 408 14.58 -4.29 1.13
C LEU A 408 15.46 -5.18 0.25
N THR A 409 16.74 -4.82 0.07
CA THR A 409 17.66 -5.47 -0.87
C THR A 409 17.94 -6.94 -0.57
N GLN A 410 17.81 -7.34 0.71
CA GLN A 410 18.01 -8.72 1.16
C GLN A 410 16.72 -9.57 1.14
N ASN A 411 15.55 -8.96 1.02
CA ASN A 411 14.25 -9.64 1.03
C ASN A 411 13.86 -10.08 -0.39
N ILE A 412 14.72 -10.87 -1.05
CA ILE A 412 14.60 -11.21 -2.48
C ILE A 412 13.31 -11.96 -2.83
N ASP A 413 12.78 -12.75 -1.89
CA ASP A 413 11.55 -13.54 -2.04
C ASP A 413 10.25 -12.74 -1.74
N LEU A 414 10.37 -11.41 -1.56
CA LEU A 414 9.26 -10.53 -1.20
C LEU A 414 8.23 -10.42 -2.34
N SER A 415 7.08 -11.06 -2.15
CA SER A 415 5.98 -11.11 -3.12
C SER A 415 4.89 -10.05 -2.89
N SER A 416 4.75 -9.57 -1.65
CA SER A 416 3.71 -8.63 -1.23
C SER A 416 4.25 -7.57 -0.27
N LEU A 417 4.10 -6.31 -0.64
CA LEU A 417 4.57 -5.15 0.12
C LEU A 417 3.47 -4.08 0.23
N ASN A 418 3.17 -3.68 1.46
CA ASN A 418 2.30 -2.54 1.74
C ASN A 418 3.00 -1.50 2.63
N PHE A 419 3.20 -0.30 2.08
CA PHE A 419 3.82 0.88 2.70
C PHE A 419 2.88 2.09 2.70
N SER A 420 1.58 1.91 2.46
CA SER A 420 0.62 3.02 2.37
C SER A 420 0.48 3.85 3.65
N HIS A 421 0.03 5.09 3.52
CA HIS A 421 -0.15 6.01 4.66
C HIS A 421 1.13 6.18 5.48
N ASN A 422 2.22 6.55 4.80
CA ASN A 422 3.48 6.97 5.39
C ASN A 422 3.88 8.35 4.80
N GLN A 423 5.15 8.72 4.86
CA GLN A 423 5.69 9.97 4.31
C GLN A 423 6.95 9.68 3.47
N ILE A 424 7.02 8.52 2.81
CA ILE A 424 8.14 8.16 1.94
C ILE A 424 7.98 8.83 0.56
N SER A 425 9.11 9.22 -0.05
CA SER A 425 9.18 9.87 -1.36
C SER A 425 9.86 9.01 -2.43
N SER A 426 10.43 7.88 -2.01
CA SER A 426 11.24 6.95 -2.79
C SER A 426 11.29 5.61 -2.05
N LEU A 427 11.51 4.52 -2.78
CA LEU A 427 11.73 3.18 -2.23
C LEU A 427 12.49 2.36 -3.27
N ASP A 428 13.54 1.64 -2.88
CA ASP A 428 14.19 0.66 -3.76
C ASP A 428 13.48 -0.68 -3.63
N ILE A 429 12.97 -1.19 -4.75
CA ILE A 429 12.34 -2.51 -4.87
C ILE A 429 13.08 -3.42 -5.87
N THR A 430 14.21 -2.98 -6.43
CA THR A 430 14.86 -3.58 -7.61
C THR A 430 15.35 -5.01 -7.40
N GLN A 431 15.57 -5.42 -6.16
CA GLN A 431 16.00 -6.77 -5.79
C GLN A 431 14.83 -7.72 -5.46
N ASN A 432 13.60 -7.21 -5.32
CA ASN A 432 12.42 -7.99 -4.93
C ASN A 432 11.76 -8.63 -6.17
N SER A 433 12.48 -9.57 -6.81
CA SER A 433 12.10 -10.12 -8.12
C SER A 433 10.76 -10.86 -8.14
N GLU A 434 10.28 -11.35 -6.99
CA GLU A 434 8.98 -12.02 -6.87
C GLU A 434 7.79 -11.06 -6.63
N LEU A 435 8.01 -9.75 -6.56
CA LEU A 435 6.98 -8.77 -6.19
C LEU A 435 5.80 -8.75 -7.16
N ARG A 436 4.58 -8.84 -6.60
CA ARG A 436 3.30 -8.85 -7.35
C ARG A 436 2.25 -7.92 -6.76
N TYR A 437 2.33 -7.65 -5.46
CA TYR A 437 1.40 -6.77 -4.74
C TYR A 437 2.18 -5.63 -4.10
N LEU A 438 2.10 -4.44 -4.69
CA LEU A 438 2.80 -3.24 -4.25
C LEU A 438 1.79 -2.13 -3.97
N VAL A 439 1.69 -1.72 -2.71
CA VAL A 439 0.77 -0.67 -2.25
C VAL A 439 1.58 0.44 -1.56
N LEU A 440 1.61 1.60 -2.21
CA LEU A 440 2.38 2.80 -1.84
C LEU A 440 1.47 4.03 -1.71
N SER A 441 0.15 3.84 -1.65
CA SER A 441 -0.81 4.94 -1.64
C SER A 441 -0.70 5.84 -0.39
N HIS A 442 -1.10 7.11 -0.50
CA HIS A 442 -0.93 8.10 0.58
C HIS A 442 0.52 8.22 1.06
N ASN A 443 1.40 8.69 0.16
CA ASN A 443 2.81 8.96 0.40
C ASN A 443 3.23 10.26 -0.32
N LEU A 444 4.54 10.50 -0.52
CA LEU A 444 5.12 11.70 -1.09
C LEU A 444 5.95 11.43 -2.36
N PHE A 445 5.66 10.36 -3.11
CA PHE A 445 6.35 10.07 -4.37
C PHE A 445 6.04 11.15 -5.41
N THR A 446 7.07 11.71 -6.04
CA THR A 446 6.97 12.70 -7.14
C THR A 446 7.46 12.16 -8.47
N SER A 447 8.39 11.19 -8.46
CA SER A 447 8.91 10.53 -9.66
C SER A 447 8.09 9.30 -10.02
N ASN A 448 7.96 9.03 -11.32
CA ASN A 448 7.37 7.82 -11.88
C ASN A 448 8.33 6.61 -11.89
N SER A 449 9.58 6.73 -11.41
CA SER A 449 10.58 5.64 -11.45
C SER A 449 10.05 4.34 -10.85
N ILE A 450 9.35 4.42 -9.71
CA ILE A 450 8.77 3.28 -8.99
C ILE A 450 7.78 2.46 -9.84
N LEU A 451 7.15 3.07 -10.85
CA LEU A 451 6.30 2.38 -11.82
C LEU A 451 7.14 1.54 -12.79
N TYR A 452 8.27 2.09 -13.26
CA TYR A 452 9.21 1.38 -14.11
C TYR A 452 9.98 0.30 -13.34
N ASP A 453 10.32 0.52 -12.08
CA ASP A 453 10.95 -0.51 -11.23
C ASP A 453 10.01 -1.72 -11.09
N PHE A 454 8.72 -1.48 -10.81
CA PHE A 454 7.71 -2.53 -10.77
C PHE A 454 7.46 -3.18 -12.14
N GLU A 455 7.41 -2.39 -13.22
CA GLU A 455 7.25 -2.92 -14.59
C GLU A 455 8.43 -3.81 -14.99
N ASN A 456 9.67 -3.40 -14.74
CA ASN A 456 10.87 -4.19 -15.01
C ASN A 456 10.85 -5.53 -14.25
N ILE A 457 10.43 -5.55 -12.98
CA ILE A 457 10.26 -6.79 -12.19
C ILE A 457 9.21 -7.70 -12.83
N ARG A 458 8.09 -7.15 -13.31
CA ARG A 458 7.06 -7.95 -14.00
C ARG A 458 7.53 -8.44 -15.37
N ALA A 459 8.22 -7.59 -16.14
CA ALA A 459 8.80 -7.93 -17.43
C ALA A 459 9.89 -9.00 -17.33
N SER A 460 10.72 -8.99 -16.27
CA SER A 460 11.73 -10.04 -16.04
C SER A 460 11.11 -11.40 -15.71
N ASN A 461 9.93 -11.40 -15.09
CA ASN A 461 9.10 -12.59 -14.90
C ASN A 461 8.33 -13.02 -16.17
N GLY A 462 8.33 -12.17 -17.20
CA GLY A 462 7.65 -12.39 -18.49
C GLY A 462 6.16 -12.02 -18.51
N ASP A 463 5.56 -11.64 -17.37
CA ASP A 463 4.11 -11.42 -17.27
C ASP A 463 3.65 -10.61 -16.04
N ILE A 464 2.35 -10.32 -16.02
CA ILE A 464 1.59 -9.96 -14.82
C ILE A 464 0.60 -11.09 -14.50
N LEU A 465 0.96 -12.05 -13.63
CA LEU A 465 0.05 -13.09 -13.12
C LEU A 465 -0.88 -12.58 -12.00
N GLY A 466 -1.66 -11.54 -12.34
CA GLY A 466 -2.46 -10.80 -11.37
C GLY A 466 -1.60 -9.92 -10.45
N GLY A 467 -2.13 -9.54 -9.30
CA GLY A 467 -1.45 -8.65 -8.35
C GLY A 467 -2.02 -7.23 -8.33
N LYS A 468 -1.30 -6.30 -7.71
CA LYS A 468 -1.73 -4.91 -7.51
C LYS A 468 -0.55 -3.97 -7.60
N LEU A 469 -0.75 -2.86 -8.30
CA LEU A 469 0.06 -1.65 -8.17
C LEU A 469 -0.84 -0.49 -7.77
N ASP A 470 -0.64 0.03 -6.56
CA ASP A 470 -1.43 1.13 -6.01
C ASP A 470 -0.51 2.26 -5.53
N VAL A 471 -0.39 3.29 -6.35
CA VAL A 471 0.37 4.51 -6.07
C VAL A 471 -0.56 5.72 -5.87
N SER A 472 -1.86 5.48 -5.63
CA SER A 472 -2.86 6.54 -5.50
C SER A 472 -2.55 7.50 -4.34
N PHE A 473 -3.03 8.75 -4.40
CA PHE A 473 -2.76 9.78 -3.37
C PHE A 473 -1.26 10.03 -3.14
N ASN A 474 -0.53 10.30 -4.22
CA ASN A 474 0.87 10.73 -4.21
C ASN A 474 0.99 12.04 -5.01
N GLN A 475 2.19 12.38 -5.49
CA GLN A 475 2.48 13.58 -6.28
C GLN A 475 3.17 13.22 -7.62
N ILE A 476 2.99 11.99 -8.10
CA ILE A 476 3.69 11.44 -9.26
C ILE A 476 3.19 12.10 -10.53
N SER A 477 4.12 12.46 -11.43
CA SER A 477 3.83 12.95 -12.79
C SER A 477 4.71 12.23 -13.82
N GLY A 478 4.38 12.41 -15.11
CA GLY A 478 5.13 11.82 -16.22
C GLY A 478 4.61 10.45 -16.63
N SER A 479 5.12 9.95 -17.77
CA SER A 479 4.52 8.81 -18.47
C SER A 479 4.43 7.53 -17.63
N ILE A 480 3.30 6.85 -17.72
CA ILE A 480 3.05 5.53 -17.14
C ILE A 480 3.62 4.45 -18.07
N PRO A 481 4.36 3.45 -17.56
CA PRO A 481 4.92 2.39 -18.40
C PRO A 481 3.83 1.47 -18.99
N ASP A 482 4.19 0.76 -20.07
CA ASP A 482 3.27 -0.08 -20.84
C ASP A 482 3.01 -1.45 -20.19
N PHE A 483 2.31 -1.44 -19.06
CA PHE A 483 1.81 -2.66 -18.43
C PHE A 483 0.89 -3.48 -19.34
N ALA A 484 0.26 -2.87 -20.36
CA ALA A 484 -0.64 -3.58 -21.28
C ALA A 484 0.10 -4.63 -22.11
N SER A 485 1.38 -4.39 -22.43
CA SER A 485 2.26 -5.35 -23.11
C SER A 485 2.51 -6.65 -22.32
N LEU A 486 2.46 -6.60 -20.98
CA LEU A 486 2.71 -7.72 -20.08
C LEU A 486 1.45 -8.57 -19.78
N ILE A 487 0.28 -8.14 -20.26
CA ILE A 487 -1.01 -8.79 -20.00
C ILE A 487 -1.20 -10.04 -20.88
N HIS A 488 -1.18 -11.21 -20.27
CA HIS A 488 -1.41 -12.48 -20.94
C HIS A 488 -2.91 -12.82 -21.00
N THR A 489 -3.53 -12.48 -22.14
CA THR A 489 -4.96 -12.71 -22.44
C THR A 489 -5.30 -14.15 -22.84
N GLY A 490 -4.30 -14.98 -23.10
CA GLY A 490 -4.45 -16.43 -23.20
C GLY A 490 -4.71 -17.05 -24.56
N ALA A 491 -4.57 -16.30 -25.66
CA ALA A 491 -4.83 -16.76 -27.03
C ALA A 491 -3.89 -17.87 -27.57
N GLY A 492 -3.03 -18.47 -26.73
CA GLY A 492 -1.95 -19.40 -27.15
C GLY A 492 -1.94 -20.80 -26.50
N GLY A 493 -2.83 -21.11 -25.57
CA GLY A 493 -2.91 -22.45 -24.95
C GLY A 493 -1.87 -22.76 -23.85
N GLN A 494 -1.20 -21.74 -23.33
CA GLN A 494 -0.44 -21.80 -22.06
C GLN A 494 -1.41 -21.58 -20.88
N ASN A 495 -1.12 -22.09 -19.68
CA ASN A 495 -2.00 -21.91 -18.51
C ASN A 495 -1.79 -20.57 -17.75
N ASP A 496 -0.82 -19.77 -18.21
CA ASP A 496 -0.35 -18.58 -17.54
C ASP A 496 -1.13 -17.36 -18.04
N TYR A 497 -2.26 -17.09 -17.37
CA TYR A 497 -3.20 -16.02 -17.73
C TYR A 497 -3.23 -14.92 -16.65
N THR A 498 -3.14 -13.66 -17.08
CA THR A 498 -3.37 -12.51 -16.20
C THR A 498 -4.82 -12.48 -15.71
N ARG A 499 -5.01 -12.40 -14.39
CA ARG A 499 -6.33 -12.43 -13.74
C ARG A 499 -6.33 -11.52 -12.54
N TYR A 500 -7.38 -10.71 -12.40
CA TYR A 500 -7.59 -9.78 -11.29
C TYR A 500 -6.42 -8.81 -11.02
N PHE A 501 -5.69 -8.35 -12.04
CA PHE A 501 -4.71 -7.28 -11.85
C PHE A 501 -5.39 -5.97 -11.45
N GLU A 502 -4.78 -5.21 -10.55
CA GLU A 502 -5.28 -3.92 -10.06
C GLU A 502 -4.25 -2.82 -10.35
N LEU A 503 -4.67 -1.74 -11.03
CA LEU A 503 -3.81 -0.60 -11.35
C LEU A 503 -4.47 0.72 -10.88
N ASN A 504 -3.97 1.28 -9.79
CA ASN A 504 -4.53 2.45 -9.12
C ASN A 504 -3.49 3.58 -9.04
N PHE A 505 -3.76 4.72 -9.68
CA PHE A 505 -2.89 5.90 -9.70
C PHE A 505 -3.67 7.24 -9.68
N ASN A 506 -4.95 7.21 -9.33
CA ASN A 506 -5.75 8.40 -9.04
C ASN A 506 -5.17 9.24 -7.88
N ASN A 507 -5.51 10.54 -7.85
CA ASN A 507 -5.00 11.53 -6.91
C ASN A 507 -3.46 11.66 -6.95
N ASN A 508 -2.92 11.86 -8.15
CA ASN A 508 -1.52 12.18 -8.44
C ASN A 508 -1.46 13.46 -9.31
N ASN A 509 -0.33 13.72 -9.98
CA ASN A 509 -0.11 14.83 -10.90
C ASN A 509 -0.03 14.35 -12.37
N PHE A 510 -0.74 13.27 -12.75
CA PHE A 510 -0.75 12.78 -14.13
C PHE A 510 -1.68 13.59 -15.03
N GLU A 511 -1.26 13.80 -16.27
CA GLU A 511 -2.04 14.44 -17.34
C GLU A 511 -2.49 13.41 -18.40
N PHE A 512 -3.28 13.81 -19.40
CA PHE A 512 -3.78 12.87 -20.42
C PHE A 512 -2.64 12.20 -21.21
N GLY A 513 -1.63 12.99 -21.60
CA GLY A 513 -0.46 12.52 -22.34
C GLY A 513 0.37 11.45 -21.62
N ASP A 514 0.24 11.31 -20.30
CA ASP A 514 1.01 10.34 -19.52
C ASP A 514 0.54 8.88 -19.73
N PHE A 515 -0.71 8.66 -20.18
CA PHE A 515 -1.29 7.31 -20.30
C PHE A 515 -2.36 7.14 -21.40
N GLU A 516 -2.67 8.16 -22.21
CA GLU A 516 -3.67 8.09 -23.29
C GLU A 516 -3.44 6.93 -24.28
N ASN A 517 -2.17 6.60 -24.56
CA ASN A 517 -1.80 5.52 -25.49
C ASN A 517 -2.26 4.12 -25.02
N GLN A 518 -2.24 3.87 -23.71
CA GLN A 518 -2.62 2.57 -23.12
C GLN A 518 -4.05 2.56 -22.56
N HIS A 519 -4.66 3.73 -22.36
CA HIS A 519 -5.97 3.88 -21.72
C HIS A 519 -7.05 2.96 -22.32
N ALA A 520 -7.20 2.95 -23.65
CA ALA A 520 -8.16 2.10 -24.34
C ALA A 520 -7.93 0.59 -24.13
N ALA A 521 -6.67 0.16 -23.97
CA ALA A 521 -6.33 -1.23 -23.67
C ALA A 521 -6.69 -1.58 -22.22
N TYR A 522 -6.34 -0.72 -21.26
CA TYR A 522 -6.70 -0.91 -19.85
C TYR A 522 -8.23 -1.00 -19.66
N LEU A 523 -9.01 -0.11 -20.29
CA LEU A 523 -10.48 -0.19 -20.28
C LEU A 523 -11.00 -1.53 -20.79
N ASN A 524 -10.48 -2.01 -21.92
CA ASN A 524 -10.86 -3.32 -22.47
C ASN A 524 -10.56 -4.46 -21.47
N PHE A 525 -9.40 -4.45 -20.80
CA PHE A 525 -9.03 -5.45 -19.81
C PHE A 525 -9.93 -5.48 -18.56
N THR A 526 -10.64 -4.40 -18.23
CA THR A 526 -11.64 -4.40 -17.14
C THR A 526 -12.89 -5.24 -17.46
N THR A 527 -13.13 -5.54 -18.75
CA THR A 527 -14.29 -6.33 -19.21
C THR A 527 -13.90 -7.67 -19.83
N LEU A 528 -12.66 -7.79 -20.32
CA LEU A 528 -12.11 -9.03 -20.86
C LEU A 528 -11.99 -10.09 -19.76
N THR A 529 -12.52 -11.29 -20.02
CA THR A 529 -12.40 -12.45 -19.14
C THR A 529 -11.35 -13.44 -19.65
N SER A 530 -10.62 -14.03 -18.70
CA SER A 530 -9.71 -15.14 -18.93
C SER A 530 -10.45 -16.40 -19.40
N PRO A 531 -9.79 -17.32 -20.14
CA PRO A 531 -10.41 -18.56 -20.59
C PRO A 531 -10.95 -19.46 -19.45
N PRO A 532 -11.85 -20.42 -19.78
CA PRO A 532 -12.22 -21.49 -18.86
C PRO A 532 -10.98 -22.27 -18.36
N PRO A 533 -10.98 -22.77 -17.11
CA PRO A 533 -12.14 -22.87 -16.21
C PRO A 533 -12.42 -21.60 -15.39
N PHE A 534 -11.52 -20.62 -15.38
CA PHE A 534 -11.57 -19.52 -14.42
C PHE A 534 -12.65 -18.47 -14.74
N ASN A 535 -12.76 -18.04 -16.00
CA ASN A 535 -13.74 -17.03 -16.45
C ASN A 535 -13.69 -15.71 -15.63
N THR A 536 -12.53 -15.36 -15.07
CA THR A 536 -12.34 -14.16 -14.25
C THR A 536 -11.88 -12.98 -15.10
N VAL A 537 -12.24 -11.75 -14.74
CA VAL A 537 -11.72 -10.53 -15.43
C VAL A 537 -10.20 -10.45 -15.35
N VAL A 538 -9.59 -9.92 -16.42
CA VAL A 538 -8.14 -9.73 -16.55
C VAL A 538 -7.65 -8.63 -15.59
N MET A 539 -8.29 -7.46 -15.65
CA MET A 539 -8.05 -6.34 -14.73
C MET A 539 -9.29 -6.14 -13.85
N ARG A 540 -9.13 -6.18 -12.51
CA ARG A 540 -10.24 -5.99 -11.56
C ARG A 540 -10.50 -4.52 -11.28
N GLU A 541 -9.43 -3.74 -11.17
CA GLU A 541 -9.47 -2.32 -10.82
C GLU A 541 -8.56 -1.53 -11.76
N TYR A 542 -9.08 -0.38 -12.22
CA TYR A 542 -8.36 0.62 -12.99
C TYR A 542 -8.87 1.98 -12.53
N HIS A 543 -8.08 2.67 -11.72
CA HIS A 543 -8.47 3.91 -11.06
C HIS A 543 -7.45 5.01 -11.38
N TYR A 544 -7.89 6.01 -12.13
CA TYR A 544 -7.02 7.02 -12.76
C TYR A 544 -7.54 8.47 -12.60
N ALA A 545 -8.74 8.66 -12.03
CA ALA A 545 -9.32 9.96 -11.75
C ALA A 545 -9.76 10.07 -10.28
N PRO A 546 -9.88 11.29 -9.70
CA PRO A 546 -9.39 12.56 -10.24
C PRO A 546 -7.85 12.59 -10.26
N GLN A 547 -7.28 13.65 -10.84
CA GLN A 547 -5.87 14.03 -10.68
C GLN A 547 -5.82 15.44 -10.06
N ALA A 548 -4.64 15.88 -9.63
CA ALA A 548 -4.44 17.22 -9.07
C ALA A 548 -4.73 18.33 -10.09
N LYS A 549 -4.92 19.56 -9.60
CA LYS A 549 -5.08 20.72 -10.48
C LYS A 549 -3.79 20.99 -11.27
N VAL A 550 -3.92 21.17 -12.58
CA VAL A 550 -2.80 21.41 -13.51
C VAL A 550 -2.32 22.86 -13.49
N ASN A 551 -1.07 23.08 -13.90
CA ASN A 551 -0.37 24.37 -13.93
C ASN A 551 -0.26 25.08 -12.56
N THR A 552 0.38 26.25 -12.52
CA THR A 552 0.52 27.06 -11.30
C THR A 552 -0.63 28.07 -11.13
N ILE A 553 -0.92 28.42 -9.87
CA ILE A 553 -1.78 29.56 -9.52
C ILE A 553 -1.14 30.85 -10.05
N LEU A 554 -1.92 31.71 -10.70
CA LEU A 554 -1.46 33.00 -11.22
C LEU A 554 -2.33 34.14 -10.68
N ASN A 555 -1.75 35.32 -10.47
CA ASN A 555 -2.47 36.52 -10.04
C ASN A 555 -2.05 37.75 -10.87
N PRO A 556 -2.37 37.79 -12.18
CA PRO A 556 -2.02 38.93 -13.04
C PRO A 556 -2.74 40.22 -12.61
N ASN A 557 -2.04 41.34 -12.71
CA ASN A 557 -2.58 42.68 -12.49
C ASN A 557 -2.23 43.57 -13.69
N ILE A 558 -3.25 44.05 -14.41
CA ILE A 558 -3.14 44.85 -15.65
C ILE A 558 -3.82 46.21 -15.48
N ASN A 559 -3.58 47.18 -16.36
CA ASN A 559 -4.41 48.39 -16.39
C ASN A 559 -5.62 48.16 -17.31
N ALA A 560 -6.69 48.91 -17.09
CA ALA A 560 -7.83 48.87 -18.01
C ALA A 560 -7.39 49.29 -19.42
N GLY A 561 -7.76 48.49 -20.43
CA GLY A 561 -7.33 48.65 -21.83
C GLY A 561 -6.02 47.96 -22.23
N ASP A 562 -5.28 47.35 -21.30
CA ASP A 562 -4.10 46.52 -21.65
C ASP A 562 -4.54 45.07 -21.92
N ASP A 563 -4.42 44.58 -23.16
CA ASP A 563 -4.75 43.20 -23.55
C ASP A 563 -4.02 42.14 -22.69
N ILE A 564 -4.71 41.05 -22.34
CA ILE A 564 -4.12 39.90 -21.62
C ILE A 564 -4.51 38.56 -22.24
N THR A 565 -3.55 37.64 -22.34
CA THR A 565 -3.82 36.23 -22.71
C THR A 565 -3.60 35.31 -21.52
N LEU A 566 -4.67 34.63 -21.11
CA LEU A 566 -4.64 33.52 -20.16
C LEU A 566 -4.27 32.24 -20.91
N SER A 567 -3.52 31.35 -20.27
CA SER A 567 -3.11 30.08 -20.85
C SER A 567 -3.30 28.90 -19.91
N THR A 568 -3.54 27.71 -20.45
CA THR A 568 -3.48 26.44 -19.75
C THR A 568 -2.64 25.46 -20.58
N ILE A 569 -1.72 24.74 -19.95
CA ILE A 569 -0.83 23.82 -20.65
C ILE A 569 -1.11 22.42 -20.09
N VAL A 570 -1.57 21.52 -20.95
CA VAL A 570 -1.92 20.15 -20.60
C VAL A 570 -1.43 19.25 -21.73
N SER A 571 -0.64 18.25 -21.39
CA SER A 571 -0.14 17.24 -22.32
C SER A 571 -1.24 16.27 -22.78
N GLY A 572 -0.99 15.60 -23.90
CA GLY A 572 -1.94 14.71 -24.56
C GLY A 572 -2.52 15.29 -25.85
N ALA A 573 -3.12 14.42 -26.66
CA ALA A 573 -3.70 14.77 -27.95
C ALA A 573 -5.24 14.80 -27.88
N GLN A 574 -5.84 15.59 -28.79
CA GLN A 574 -7.30 15.74 -28.88
C GLN A 574 -7.92 16.23 -27.55
N ASN A 575 -7.22 17.18 -26.91
CA ASN A 575 -7.69 17.88 -25.72
C ASN A 575 -8.69 18.98 -26.09
N HIS A 576 -9.76 19.11 -25.31
CA HIS A 576 -10.82 20.11 -25.45
C HIS A 576 -10.89 20.98 -24.20
N TYR A 577 -11.15 22.28 -24.37
CA TYR A 577 -10.98 23.32 -23.36
C TYR A 577 -12.26 24.14 -23.17
N GLN A 578 -12.74 24.23 -21.92
CA GLN A 578 -13.79 25.18 -21.54
C GLN A 578 -13.24 26.16 -20.51
N TRP A 579 -13.29 27.45 -20.84
CA TRP A 579 -12.91 28.54 -19.94
C TRP A 579 -14.08 28.99 -19.08
N PHE A 580 -13.81 29.31 -17.82
CA PHE A 580 -14.76 29.78 -16.82
C PHE A 580 -14.29 31.08 -16.19
N LYS A 581 -15.25 31.93 -15.83
CA LYS A 581 -15.06 33.14 -15.01
C LYS A 581 -16.01 33.08 -13.82
N ASP A 582 -15.48 33.20 -12.61
CA ASP A 582 -16.24 33.23 -11.34
C ASP A 582 -17.23 32.05 -11.21
N GLY A 583 -16.80 30.87 -11.70
CA GLY A 583 -17.59 29.63 -11.72
C GLY A 583 -18.61 29.50 -12.87
N ASN A 584 -18.72 30.49 -13.75
CA ASN A 584 -19.63 30.47 -14.90
C ASN A 584 -18.88 30.21 -16.21
N PRO A 585 -19.38 29.35 -17.11
CA PRO A 585 -18.71 29.09 -18.40
C PRO A 585 -18.77 30.33 -19.30
N ILE A 586 -17.63 30.69 -19.89
CA ILE A 586 -17.53 31.82 -20.81
C ILE A 586 -18.12 31.40 -22.17
N LEU A 587 -19.29 31.94 -22.50
CA LEU A 587 -19.98 31.66 -23.75
C LEU A 587 -19.20 32.21 -24.95
N GLY A 588 -18.87 31.35 -25.90
CA GLY A 588 -18.09 31.73 -27.09
C GLY A 588 -16.58 31.81 -26.87
N ALA A 589 -16.07 31.42 -25.69
CA ALA A 589 -14.64 31.18 -25.53
C ALA A 589 -14.16 30.11 -26.54
N PRO A 590 -12.93 30.24 -27.07
CA PRO A 590 -12.37 29.27 -27.99
C PRO A 590 -12.09 27.95 -27.28
N ASP A 591 -12.31 26.84 -27.99
CA ASP A 591 -11.81 25.52 -27.64
C ASP A 591 -10.29 25.51 -27.87
N SER A 592 -9.55 26.04 -26.90
CA SER A 592 -8.15 26.42 -27.03
C SER A 592 -7.46 26.49 -25.66
N PRO A 593 -6.17 26.10 -25.57
CA PRO A 593 -5.36 26.33 -24.38
C PRO A 593 -5.10 27.81 -24.07
N TYR A 594 -5.46 28.73 -24.97
CA TYR A 594 -5.30 30.19 -24.82
C TYR A 594 -6.64 30.92 -24.88
N TYR A 595 -6.85 31.86 -23.97
CA TYR A 595 -7.99 32.78 -23.93
C TYR A 595 -7.52 34.23 -23.78
N THR A 596 -7.76 35.05 -24.79
CA THR A 596 -7.36 36.47 -24.79
C THR A 596 -8.55 37.38 -24.46
N ILE A 597 -8.35 38.26 -23.49
CA ILE A 597 -9.24 39.37 -23.15
C ILE A 597 -8.64 40.63 -23.78
N TYR A 598 -9.40 41.25 -24.68
CA TYR A 598 -9.01 42.47 -25.38
C TYR A 598 -9.63 43.70 -24.71
N ASP A 599 -8.90 44.81 -24.63
CA ASP A 599 -9.38 46.12 -24.12
C ASP A 599 -10.07 45.99 -22.73
N ALA A 600 -9.47 45.21 -21.81
CA ALA A 600 -10.11 44.74 -20.60
C ALA A 600 -10.58 45.87 -19.66
N THR A 601 -11.83 45.79 -19.18
CA THR A 601 -12.47 46.78 -18.30
C THR A 601 -12.37 46.40 -16.83
N GLY A 602 -12.86 47.26 -15.93
CA GLY A 602 -13.04 46.90 -14.52
C GLY A 602 -13.91 45.66 -14.30
N CYS A 603 -14.90 45.43 -15.17
CA CYS A 603 -15.78 44.26 -15.08
C CYS A 603 -15.12 42.96 -15.57
N ASP A 604 -13.89 43.01 -16.10
CA ASP A 604 -13.12 41.83 -16.51
C ASP A 604 -12.28 41.23 -15.38
N ALA A 605 -12.11 41.93 -14.25
CA ALA A 605 -11.55 41.34 -13.03
C ALA A 605 -12.38 40.12 -12.56
N GLY A 606 -11.73 39.14 -11.91
CA GLY A 606 -12.38 37.92 -11.44
C GLY A 606 -11.45 36.71 -11.37
N VAL A 607 -11.99 35.54 -11.00
CA VAL A 607 -11.27 34.27 -10.93
C VAL A 607 -11.55 33.44 -12.17
N TYR A 608 -10.51 33.19 -12.95
CA TYR A 608 -10.57 32.38 -14.17
C TYR A 608 -9.97 31.00 -13.93
N HIS A 609 -10.57 29.98 -14.56
CA HIS A 609 -9.97 28.65 -14.68
C HIS A 609 -10.38 28.00 -16.01
N CYS A 610 -9.72 26.90 -16.34
CA CYS A 610 -10.04 26.08 -17.49
C CYS A 610 -10.28 24.64 -17.04
N GLU A 611 -11.34 24.03 -17.56
CA GLU A 611 -11.58 22.59 -17.47
C GLU A 611 -11.20 21.95 -18.81
N VAL A 612 -10.50 20.82 -18.76
CA VAL A 612 -9.94 20.13 -19.93
C VAL A 612 -10.37 18.66 -19.96
N THR A 613 -10.91 18.23 -21.10
CA THR A 613 -11.24 16.84 -21.42
C THR A 613 -10.41 16.34 -22.62
N SER A 614 -10.41 15.04 -22.90
CA SER A 614 -9.73 14.44 -24.06
C SER A 614 -10.60 13.40 -24.75
N ASP A 615 -10.60 13.37 -26.09
CA ASP A 615 -11.24 12.32 -26.88
C ASP A 615 -10.53 10.95 -26.74
N LEU A 616 -9.23 10.95 -26.36
CA LEU A 616 -8.44 9.73 -26.15
C LEU A 616 -8.58 9.15 -24.74
N VAL A 617 -9.01 9.96 -23.77
CA VAL A 617 -9.38 9.53 -22.41
C VAL A 617 -10.84 9.92 -22.13
N PRO A 618 -11.80 9.34 -22.89
CA PRO A 618 -13.20 9.75 -22.84
C PRO A 618 -13.87 9.34 -21.52
N PHE A 619 -15.01 9.97 -21.21
CA PHE A 619 -15.81 9.56 -20.07
C PHE A 619 -16.47 8.20 -20.38
N GLU A 620 -16.19 7.21 -19.54
CA GLU A 620 -16.65 5.83 -19.73
C GLU A 620 -18.16 5.65 -19.50
N ASN A 621 -18.79 6.62 -18.85
CA ASN A 621 -20.17 6.53 -18.37
C ASN A 621 -20.75 7.92 -18.08
N ALA A 622 -22.06 7.98 -17.79
CA ALA A 622 -22.78 9.22 -17.50
C ALA A 622 -22.61 9.78 -16.08
N ASN A 623 -21.67 9.27 -15.26
CA ASN A 623 -21.42 9.80 -13.92
C ASN A 623 -20.56 11.08 -13.98
N PRO A 624 -20.63 11.95 -12.96
CA PRO A 624 -19.75 13.11 -12.85
C PRO A 624 -18.25 12.73 -12.85
N PRO A 625 -17.35 13.66 -13.22
CA PRO A 625 -15.90 13.46 -13.14
C PRO A 625 -15.42 12.95 -11.79
N GLY A 626 -14.41 12.08 -11.80
CA GLY A 626 -13.84 11.46 -10.59
C GLY A 626 -14.74 10.45 -9.86
N THR A 627 -16.00 10.27 -10.28
CA THR A 627 -16.92 9.32 -9.63
C THR A 627 -16.43 7.89 -9.83
N ASN A 628 -16.36 7.11 -8.75
CA ASN A 628 -15.79 5.75 -8.73
C ASN A 628 -14.36 5.68 -9.33
N ASN A 629 -13.59 6.76 -9.14
CA ASN A 629 -12.22 6.97 -9.64
C ASN A 629 -12.03 6.89 -11.17
N ARG A 630 -13.09 7.21 -11.94
CA ARG A 630 -13.14 7.24 -13.42
C ARG A 630 -13.57 8.61 -13.93
N ASN A 631 -13.61 8.79 -15.25
CA ASN A 631 -13.97 10.04 -15.94
C ASN A 631 -13.04 11.19 -15.53
N LEU A 632 -11.83 11.22 -16.11
CA LEU A 632 -10.83 12.25 -15.79
C LEU A 632 -11.20 13.60 -16.41
N LEU A 633 -11.41 14.59 -15.56
CA LEU A 633 -11.45 16.00 -15.90
C LEU A 633 -10.21 16.66 -15.30
N LEU A 634 -9.35 17.25 -16.13
CA LEU A 634 -8.23 18.04 -15.65
C LEU A 634 -8.69 19.49 -15.45
N ILE A 635 -8.45 20.03 -14.26
CA ILE A 635 -8.89 21.38 -13.89
C ILE A 635 -7.65 22.21 -13.61
N ARG A 636 -7.55 23.38 -14.24
CA ARG A 636 -6.45 24.30 -14.01
C ARG A 636 -6.48 24.90 -12.59
N ASN A 637 -5.31 25.12 -11.99
CA ASN A 637 -5.16 26.07 -10.89
C ASN A 637 -5.57 27.50 -11.28
N ASP A 638 -6.23 28.15 -10.33
CA ASP A 638 -6.98 29.39 -10.53
C ASP A 638 -6.07 30.55 -10.96
N ILE A 639 -6.61 31.43 -11.82
CA ILE A 639 -6.00 32.69 -12.24
C ILE A 639 -6.85 33.84 -11.68
N THR A 640 -6.34 34.61 -10.72
CA THR A 640 -7.04 35.80 -10.20
C THR A 640 -6.63 37.03 -11.00
N LEU A 641 -7.47 37.48 -11.93
CA LEU A 641 -7.23 38.69 -12.71
C LEU A 641 -7.65 39.93 -11.91
N SER A 642 -6.72 40.86 -11.74
CA SER A 642 -6.98 42.22 -11.25
C SER A 642 -6.82 43.23 -12.38
N VAL A 643 -7.74 44.20 -12.47
CA VAL A 643 -7.69 45.29 -13.44
C VAL A 643 -7.66 46.62 -12.68
N ASN A 644 -6.62 47.43 -12.90
CA ASN A 644 -6.51 48.75 -12.28
C ASN A 644 -7.41 49.75 -13.02
N THR A 645 -8.42 50.28 -12.32
CA THR A 645 -9.44 51.18 -12.86
C THR A 645 -9.25 52.64 -12.43
N SER A 646 -9.80 53.56 -13.23
CA SER A 646 -9.85 55.00 -12.97
C SER A 646 -11.27 55.53 -13.16
N GLU A 647 -12.08 55.45 -12.10
CA GLU A 647 -13.47 55.91 -12.10
C GLU A 647 -13.57 57.43 -12.30
N SER A 648 -14.14 57.87 -13.44
CA SER A 648 -14.39 59.28 -13.74
C SER A 648 -15.53 59.45 -14.73
N CYS A 649 -16.23 60.59 -14.65
CA CYS A 649 -17.21 60.99 -15.65
C CYS A 649 -16.56 61.25 -17.01
N VAL A 650 -17.32 60.99 -18.06
CA VAL A 650 -16.96 61.36 -19.43
C VAL A 650 -17.57 62.70 -19.81
N SER A 651 -17.09 63.28 -20.92
CA SER A 651 -17.62 64.52 -21.50
C SER A 651 -17.73 64.39 -23.01
N LEU A 652 -18.67 65.11 -23.62
CA LEU A 652 -18.88 65.14 -25.05
C LEU A 652 -17.63 65.66 -25.77
N SER A 653 -17.09 64.83 -26.65
CA SER A 653 -16.07 65.22 -27.62
C SER A 653 -16.74 65.81 -28.88
N TYR A 654 -17.98 65.40 -29.18
CA TYR A 654 -18.84 66.03 -30.17
C TYR A 654 -20.34 65.81 -29.89
N PRO A 655 -21.21 66.81 -30.06
CA PRO A 655 -20.89 68.24 -30.12
C PRO A 655 -20.32 68.71 -28.78
N LEU A 656 -19.37 69.65 -28.82
CA LEU A 656 -18.82 70.25 -27.59
C LEU A 656 -19.93 70.97 -26.78
N ASP A 657 -19.81 71.02 -25.45
CA ASP A 657 -20.75 71.77 -24.61
C ASP A 657 -20.89 73.24 -25.06
N GLY A 658 -22.13 73.72 -25.10
CA GLY A 658 -22.53 75.01 -25.61
C GLY A 658 -22.49 75.15 -27.15
N ALA A 659 -22.20 74.10 -27.91
CA ALA A 659 -22.15 74.17 -29.37
C ALA A 659 -23.50 74.62 -29.98
N ILE A 660 -23.43 75.46 -31.01
CA ILE A 660 -24.59 75.95 -31.77
C ILE A 660 -24.49 75.54 -33.24
N ASN A 661 -25.65 75.40 -33.88
CA ASN A 661 -25.79 74.91 -35.26
C ASN A 661 -25.40 73.44 -35.45
N VAL A 662 -25.75 72.57 -34.49
CA VAL A 662 -25.58 71.12 -34.64
C VAL A 662 -26.64 70.56 -35.62
N PRO A 663 -26.27 69.72 -36.59
CA PRO A 663 -27.25 69.06 -37.45
C PRO A 663 -28.28 68.25 -36.67
N VAL A 664 -29.54 68.19 -37.13
CA VAL A 664 -30.61 67.46 -36.41
C VAL A 664 -30.43 65.95 -36.44
N ASN A 665 -29.61 65.44 -37.36
CA ASN A 665 -29.17 64.05 -37.45
C ASN A 665 -27.73 63.83 -36.93
N GLY A 666 -27.19 64.78 -36.17
CA GLY A 666 -25.81 64.73 -35.68
C GLY A 666 -25.64 63.77 -34.51
N ASN A 667 -24.76 62.78 -34.64
CA ASN A 667 -24.45 61.82 -33.55
C ASN A 667 -23.81 62.55 -32.37
N ILE A 668 -23.95 61.99 -31.17
CA ILE A 668 -23.10 62.35 -30.03
C ILE A 668 -21.92 61.39 -29.92
N ILE A 669 -20.79 61.90 -29.47
CA ILE A 669 -19.52 61.20 -29.22
C ILE A 669 -18.96 61.77 -27.92
N TRP A 670 -18.44 60.92 -27.05
CA TRP A 670 -17.77 61.32 -25.81
C TRP A 670 -16.33 60.85 -25.76
N ASN A 671 -15.54 61.45 -24.86
CA ASN A 671 -14.25 60.88 -24.48
C ASN A 671 -14.52 59.58 -23.73
N ASP A 672 -13.93 58.49 -24.20
CA ASP A 672 -14.10 57.18 -23.58
C ASP A 672 -13.39 57.10 -22.22
N ASN A 673 -13.92 56.29 -21.31
CA ASN A 673 -13.28 55.87 -20.07
C ASN A 673 -13.08 54.34 -20.11
N PRO A 674 -11.87 53.84 -20.44
CA PRO A 674 -11.57 52.41 -20.54
C PRO A 674 -11.84 51.58 -19.28
N SER A 675 -12.05 52.24 -18.13
CA SER A 675 -12.41 51.57 -16.88
C SER A 675 -13.91 51.31 -16.72
N ALA A 676 -14.77 51.98 -17.49
CA ALA A 676 -16.22 51.82 -17.41
C ALA A 676 -16.66 50.49 -18.04
N CYS A 677 -17.76 49.92 -17.54
CA CYS A 677 -18.38 48.74 -18.12
C CYS A 677 -19.53 49.09 -19.09
N GLY A 678 -19.72 50.39 -19.36
CA GLY A 678 -20.74 50.97 -20.21
C GLY A 678 -21.31 52.29 -19.69
N TYR A 679 -22.29 52.84 -20.41
CA TYR A 679 -22.83 54.17 -20.17
C TYR A 679 -24.36 54.21 -20.16
N PHE A 680 -24.93 55.00 -19.25
CA PHE A 680 -26.34 55.44 -19.33
C PHE A 680 -26.44 56.83 -19.96
N LEU A 681 -27.32 56.97 -20.95
CA LEU A 681 -27.64 58.22 -21.63
C LEU A 681 -28.99 58.80 -21.15
N THR A 682 -28.97 60.05 -20.70
CA THR A 682 -30.17 60.86 -20.47
C THR A 682 -30.13 62.10 -21.36
N ALA A 683 -31.26 62.44 -22.00
CA ALA A 683 -31.36 63.57 -22.92
C ALA A 683 -32.74 64.25 -22.89
N GLY A 684 -32.78 65.58 -22.97
CA GLY A 684 -34.01 66.37 -22.98
C GLY A 684 -33.88 67.75 -23.61
N THR A 685 -35.01 68.45 -23.76
CA THR A 685 -35.09 69.79 -24.38
C THR A 685 -35.09 70.94 -23.38
N THR A 686 -34.82 70.64 -22.11
CA THR A 686 -34.67 71.56 -20.97
C THR A 686 -33.64 70.99 -20.01
N SER A 687 -32.87 71.83 -19.32
CA SER A 687 -31.93 71.39 -18.29
C SER A 687 -32.62 70.52 -17.21
N GLY A 688 -31.98 69.41 -16.85
CA GLY A 688 -32.52 68.35 -15.99
C GLY A 688 -33.63 67.52 -16.64
N GLY A 689 -33.88 67.68 -17.93
CA GLY A 689 -34.98 67.03 -18.66
C GLY A 689 -34.57 65.71 -19.31
N SER A 690 -35.50 64.76 -19.35
CA SER A 690 -35.30 63.42 -19.93
C SER A 690 -36.37 63.06 -20.99
N ASN A 691 -36.96 64.07 -21.63
CA ASN A 691 -38.07 63.92 -22.56
C ASN A 691 -37.68 63.44 -23.97
N ILE A 692 -36.39 63.18 -24.23
CA ILE A 692 -35.89 62.49 -25.43
C ILE A 692 -35.47 61.08 -25.03
N TYR A 693 -34.55 60.96 -24.07
CA TYR A 693 -34.17 59.70 -23.43
C TYR A 693 -34.02 59.86 -21.92
N ASN A 694 -34.36 58.81 -21.18
CA ASN A 694 -34.35 58.81 -19.72
C ASN A 694 -33.56 57.61 -19.20
N ASN A 695 -32.27 57.82 -18.93
CA ASN A 695 -31.34 56.83 -18.40
C ASN A 695 -31.40 55.50 -19.17
N ILE A 696 -31.29 55.56 -20.50
CA ILE A 696 -31.17 54.36 -21.34
C ILE A 696 -29.75 53.82 -21.24
N ASP A 697 -29.60 52.51 -21.12
CA ASP A 697 -28.30 51.86 -21.26
C ASP A 697 -27.91 51.87 -22.74
N VAL A 698 -26.72 52.37 -23.06
CA VAL A 698 -26.16 52.36 -24.42
C VAL A 698 -25.01 51.35 -24.57
N GLY A 699 -24.69 50.61 -23.51
CA GLY A 699 -23.58 49.66 -23.44
C GLY A 699 -22.22 50.35 -23.39
N ASP A 700 -21.17 49.56 -23.61
CA ASP A 700 -19.82 50.05 -23.79
C ASP A 700 -19.60 50.54 -25.22
N VAL A 701 -19.85 51.84 -25.39
CA VAL A 701 -19.66 52.60 -26.63
C VAL A 701 -19.21 54.01 -26.28
N ASN A 702 -18.49 54.67 -27.18
CA ASN A 702 -18.10 56.07 -27.04
C ASN A 702 -18.90 57.03 -27.95
N SER A 703 -19.94 56.53 -28.64
CA SER A 703 -20.80 57.31 -29.51
C SER A 703 -22.22 56.75 -29.58
N TYR A 704 -23.20 57.62 -29.84
CA TYR A 704 -24.60 57.25 -29.97
C TYR A 704 -25.27 58.02 -31.14
N PRO A 705 -25.78 57.32 -32.16
CA PRO A 705 -26.60 57.94 -33.21
C PRO A 705 -28.05 58.07 -32.75
N TRP A 706 -28.71 59.17 -33.12
CA TRP A 706 -30.13 59.37 -32.81
C TRP A 706 -31.01 58.56 -33.78
N PRO A 707 -31.84 57.61 -33.31
CA PRO A 707 -32.74 56.82 -34.17
C PRO A 707 -33.76 57.65 -34.94
N THR A 708 -34.03 58.88 -34.49
CA THR A 708 -34.85 59.88 -35.16
C THR A 708 -34.21 61.25 -35.01
N ASN A 709 -34.34 62.12 -36.02
CA ASN A 709 -33.83 63.48 -35.97
C ASN A 709 -34.27 64.22 -34.68
N LEU A 710 -33.33 64.88 -34.04
CA LEU A 710 -33.57 65.75 -32.89
C LEU A 710 -34.49 66.93 -33.27
N PRO A 711 -35.23 67.52 -32.31
CA PRO A 711 -36.01 68.73 -32.55
C PRO A 711 -35.14 69.86 -33.10
N ALA A 712 -35.56 70.47 -34.21
CA ALA A 712 -34.82 71.54 -34.89
C ALA A 712 -34.79 72.84 -34.07
N ASN A 713 -33.72 73.62 -34.20
CA ASN A 713 -33.52 74.91 -33.50
C ASN A 713 -33.75 74.83 -31.97
N THR A 714 -33.40 73.71 -31.35
CA THR A 714 -33.70 73.39 -29.96
C THR A 714 -32.41 73.07 -29.21
N THR A 715 -32.25 73.59 -27.99
CA THR A 715 -31.16 73.19 -27.10
C THR A 715 -31.47 71.83 -26.48
N ILE A 716 -30.59 70.87 -26.73
CA ILE A 716 -30.60 69.53 -26.17
C ILE A 716 -29.63 69.52 -24.98
N TYR A 717 -30.08 68.98 -23.86
CA TYR A 717 -29.31 68.78 -22.64
C TYR A 717 -29.07 67.28 -22.48
N ILE A 718 -27.86 66.90 -22.09
CA ILE A 718 -27.39 65.51 -22.06
C ILE A 718 -26.58 65.26 -20.78
N THR A 719 -26.83 64.10 -20.17
CA THR A 719 -25.95 63.54 -19.14
C THR A 719 -25.55 62.13 -19.55
N LEU A 720 -24.24 61.89 -19.56
CA LEU A 720 -23.63 60.57 -19.74
C LEU A 720 -23.12 60.08 -18.38
N THR A 721 -23.66 58.95 -17.93
CA THR A 721 -23.35 58.35 -16.63
C THR A 721 -22.62 57.02 -16.88
N PRO A 722 -21.28 56.98 -16.80
CA PRO A 722 -20.57 55.71 -16.82
C PRO A 722 -20.95 54.87 -15.60
N TYR A 723 -21.05 53.56 -15.80
CA TYR A 723 -21.22 52.58 -14.73
C TYR A 723 -20.02 51.64 -14.68
N PHE A 724 -19.71 51.22 -13.46
CA PHE A 724 -18.60 50.34 -13.09
C PHE A 724 -19.18 49.21 -12.24
N GLU A 725 -18.39 48.15 -11.96
CA GLU A 725 -18.80 47.11 -11.02
C GLU A 725 -19.15 47.67 -9.63
N SER A 726 -18.45 48.74 -9.21
CA SER A 726 -18.69 49.49 -7.97
C SER A 726 -20.00 50.32 -7.97
N GLY A 727 -20.59 50.58 -9.15
CA GLY A 727 -21.82 51.34 -9.34
C GLY A 727 -21.71 52.49 -10.35
N ASN A 728 -22.76 53.33 -10.40
CA ASN A 728 -22.87 54.45 -11.34
C ASN A 728 -22.25 55.74 -10.76
N ILE A 729 -21.55 56.54 -11.57
CA ILE A 729 -21.10 57.88 -11.13
C ILE A 729 -22.25 58.90 -11.27
N LEU A 730 -23.03 59.05 -10.21
CA LEU A 730 -24.29 59.83 -10.21
C LEU A 730 -24.15 61.37 -10.32
N ASN A 731 -22.93 61.92 -10.37
CA ASN A 731 -22.68 63.36 -10.34
C ASN A 731 -22.01 63.89 -11.62
N CYS A 732 -22.21 63.24 -12.76
CA CYS A 732 -21.68 63.73 -14.03
C CYS A 732 -22.39 65.02 -14.48
N THR A 733 -21.61 65.92 -15.08
CA THR A 733 -22.08 67.24 -15.51
C THR A 733 -23.04 67.11 -16.69
N GLU A 734 -24.16 67.83 -16.63
CA GLU A 734 -25.03 68.02 -17.79
C GLU A 734 -24.33 68.95 -18.80
N GLU A 735 -24.18 68.48 -20.03
CA GLU A 735 -23.68 69.24 -21.18
C GLU A 735 -24.83 69.52 -22.15
N SER A 736 -24.66 70.49 -23.05
CA SER A 736 -25.74 70.92 -23.94
C SER A 736 -25.27 71.37 -25.31
N PHE A 737 -26.14 71.28 -26.31
CA PHE A 737 -25.91 71.87 -27.63
C PHE A 737 -27.22 72.29 -28.30
N THR A 738 -27.17 73.24 -29.23
CA THR A 738 -28.33 73.74 -29.96
C THR A 738 -28.33 73.28 -31.41
N THR A 739 -29.38 72.54 -31.79
CA THR A 739 -29.57 72.06 -33.16
C THR A 739 -29.92 73.19 -34.13
N ASN A 740 -29.79 72.95 -35.44
CA ASN A 740 -30.32 73.83 -36.50
C ASN A 740 -31.42 73.11 -37.30
N THR A 741 -31.47 73.27 -38.62
CA THR A 741 -32.36 72.57 -39.56
C THR A 741 -31.62 71.67 -40.55
N ASP A 742 -30.29 71.60 -40.46
CA ASP A 742 -29.45 70.95 -41.46
C ASP A 742 -29.42 69.44 -41.22
N ILE A 743 -29.43 68.71 -42.33
CA ILE A 743 -29.22 67.26 -42.37
C ILE A 743 -27.95 67.04 -43.18
N VAL A 744 -26.93 66.46 -42.54
CA VAL A 744 -25.60 66.26 -43.14
C VAL A 744 -25.38 64.79 -43.50
N LEU A 745 -24.62 64.54 -44.57
CA LEU A 745 -24.10 63.19 -44.85
C LEU A 745 -23.10 62.77 -43.76
N PRO A 746 -22.88 61.46 -43.56
CA PRO A 746 -21.83 60.99 -42.66
C PRO A 746 -20.44 61.34 -43.19
N ASN A 747 -19.49 61.45 -42.27
CA ASN A 747 -18.07 61.40 -42.63
C ASN A 747 -17.68 59.97 -43.03
N CYS A 748 -16.57 59.83 -43.75
CA CYS A 748 -15.90 58.55 -43.91
C CYS A 748 -15.21 58.12 -42.61
N THR A 749 -14.91 56.83 -42.50
CA THR A 749 -14.18 56.23 -41.38
C THR A 749 -12.99 55.41 -41.87
N ASN A 750 -12.11 55.04 -40.94
CA ASN A 750 -10.94 54.19 -41.15
C ASN A 750 -11.03 52.94 -40.27
N LEU A 751 -10.24 51.92 -40.61
CA LEU A 751 -10.03 50.71 -39.82
C LEU A 751 -9.32 51.02 -38.50
N LYS A 752 -9.92 50.59 -37.39
CA LYS A 752 -9.31 50.54 -36.06
C LYS A 752 -8.52 49.24 -35.89
N GLN A 753 -9.10 48.11 -36.32
CA GLN A 753 -8.47 46.80 -36.30
C GLN A 753 -9.10 45.91 -37.39
N PRO A 754 -8.33 45.29 -38.29
CA PRO A 754 -6.88 45.38 -38.41
C PRO A 754 -6.48 46.75 -38.98
N LEU A 755 -5.41 47.36 -38.44
CA LEU A 755 -4.95 48.67 -38.90
C LEU A 755 -4.61 48.67 -40.40
N ASN A 756 -4.76 49.82 -41.06
CA ASN A 756 -4.37 49.97 -42.45
C ASN A 756 -2.87 49.69 -42.67
N ALA A 757 -2.57 48.94 -43.73
CA ALA A 757 -1.29 48.31 -44.05
C ALA A 757 -0.75 47.32 -42.99
N ALA A 758 -1.53 46.89 -42.00
CA ALA A 758 -1.10 45.86 -41.05
C ALA A 758 -0.78 44.54 -41.76
N THR A 759 0.21 43.81 -41.24
CA THR A 759 0.65 42.50 -41.73
C THR A 759 0.54 41.47 -40.62
N ASN A 760 0.37 40.20 -40.99
CA ASN A 760 0.22 39.08 -40.06
C ASN A 760 -1.04 39.16 -39.18
N VAL A 761 -2.15 39.57 -39.79
CA VAL A 761 -3.46 39.71 -39.18
C VAL A 761 -4.22 38.37 -39.21
N SER A 762 -4.89 37.96 -38.14
CA SER A 762 -5.51 36.63 -38.16
C SER A 762 -6.54 36.43 -39.28
N ILE A 763 -6.57 35.24 -39.86
CA ILE A 763 -7.60 34.86 -40.86
C ILE A 763 -9.02 34.93 -40.27
N ASN A 764 -9.16 34.84 -38.95
CA ASN A 764 -10.43 34.94 -38.24
C ASN A 764 -10.69 36.34 -37.66
N SER A 765 -9.83 37.33 -37.94
CA SER A 765 -9.99 38.69 -37.40
C SER A 765 -11.32 39.32 -37.83
N SER A 766 -12.06 39.82 -36.84
CA SER A 766 -13.12 40.79 -37.05
C SER A 766 -12.57 42.05 -37.71
N ILE A 767 -13.35 42.62 -38.62
CA ILE A 767 -13.10 43.92 -39.23
C ILE A 767 -13.77 44.96 -38.34
N ILE A 768 -12.99 45.87 -37.77
CA ILE A 768 -13.39 46.89 -36.79
C ILE A 768 -12.93 48.26 -37.28
N TRP A 769 -13.81 49.24 -37.23
CA TRP A 769 -13.58 50.61 -37.72
C TRP A 769 -14.01 51.66 -36.70
N ASP A 770 -13.47 52.87 -36.84
CA ASP A 770 -13.88 53.99 -35.99
C ASP A 770 -15.35 54.37 -36.25
N PRO A 771 -16.10 54.84 -35.26
CA PRO A 771 -17.45 55.35 -35.49
C PRO A 771 -17.42 56.58 -36.40
N ALA A 772 -18.10 56.50 -37.54
CA ALA A 772 -18.27 57.63 -38.46
C ALA A 772 -19.25 58.66 -37.90
N LEU A 773 -18.82 59.92 -37.87
CA LEU A 773 -19.67 61.03 -37.44
C LEU A 773 -20.91 61.14 -38.34
N ASN A 774 -22.09 61.22 -37.71
CA ASN A 774 -23.43 61.28 -38.31
C ASN A 774 -23.87 60.01 -39.07
N ALA A 775 -23.17 58.89 -38.96
CA ALA A 775 -23.63 57.63 -39.54
C ALA A 775 -24.79 57.02 -38.71
N SER A 776 -25.73 56.39 -39.40
CA SER A 776 -26.76 55.52 -38.82
C SER A 776 -26.66 54.08 -39.36
N GLY A 777 -25.55 53.75 -40.01
CA GLY A 777 -25.25 52.42 -40.56
C GLY A 777 -24.03 52.44 -41.48
N TYR A 778 -23.54 51.25 -41.85
CA TYR A 778 -22.36 51.08 -42.70
C TYR A 778 -22.60 50.04 -43.79
N LEU A 779 -22.06 50.30 -44.97
CA LEU A 779 -21.92 49.34 -46.07
C LEU A 779 -20.46 48.87 -46.13
N LEU A 780 -20.23 47.56 -46.00
CA LEU A 780 -18.90 46.95 -45.98
C LEU A 780 -18.64 46.15 -47.27
N SER A 781 -17.47 46.36 -47.87
CA SER A 781 -16.95 45.52 -48.95
C SER A 781 -15.55 45.01 -48.62
N LEU A 782 -15.28 43.75 -48.98
CA LEU A 782 -14.02 43.05 -48.73
C LEU A 782 -13.60 42.32 -50.01
N GLY A 783 -12.32 42.41 -50.38
CA GLY A 783 -11.79 41.69 -51.54
C GLY A 783 -10.28 41.48 -51.49
N THR A 784 -9.76 40.64 -52.38
CA THR A 784 -8.32 40.29 -52.44
C THR A 784 -7.53 41.10 -53.46
N ASN A 785 -8.13 42.17 -54.00
CA ASN A 785 -7.55 43.10 -54.97
C ASN A 785 -8.11 44.52 -54.69
N PRO A 786 -7.41 45.60 -55.09
CA PRO A 786 -7.93 46.97 -54.94
C PRO A 786 -9.28 47.17 -55.63
N GLY A 787 -10.22 47.85 -54.96
CA GLY A 787 -11.62 47.99 -55.36
C GLY A 787 -12.41 46.67 -55.33
N GLY A 788 -11.89 45.66 -54.63
CA GLY A 788 -12.37 44.28 -54.70
C GLY A 788 -13.57 44.01 -53.80
N THR A 789 -14.47 43.18 -54.31
CA THR A 789 -15.71 42.76 -53.61
C THR A 789 -15.85 41.24 -53.55
N SER A 790 -14.72 40.52 -53.66
CA SER A 790 -14.66 39.06 -53.85
C SER A 790 -14.94 38.24 -52.59
N ILE A 791 -14.93 38.86 -51.41
CA ILE A 791 -15.25 38.24 -50.12
C ILE A 791 -16.60 38.81 -49.63
N LEU A 792 -16.77 40.12 -49.69
CA LEU A 792 -17.99 40.83 -49.32
C LEU A 792 -18.24 41.98 -50.30
N ASN A 793 -19.51 42.20 -50.69
CA ASN A 793 -19.86 43.23 -51.66
C ASN A 793 -20.97 44.13 -51.13
N ASN A 794 -20.60 45.33 -50.68
CA ASN A 794 -21.50 46.41 -50.27
C ASN A 794 -22.62 45.91 -49.34
N GLN A 795 -22.26 45.07 -48.36
CA GLN A 795 -23.19 44.50 -47.41
C GLN A 795 -23.54 45.56 -46.36
N ASP A 796 -24.84 45.80 -46.18
CA ASP A 796 -25.34 46.57 -45.05
C ASP A 796 -25.15 45.76 -43.76
N VAL A 797 -24.35 46.29 -42.85
CA VAL A 797 -24.09 45.71 -41.52
C VAL A 797 -24.87 46.44 -40.42
N GLY A 798 -25.70 47.43 -40.77
CA GLY A 798 -26.38 48.30 -39.82
C GLY A 798 -25.42 49.22 -39.07
N ASN A 799 -25.85 49.79 -37.94
CA ASN A 799 -25.03 50.68 -37.12
C ASN A 799 -24.18 49.87 -36.12
N VAL A 800 -23.17 49.19 -36.65
CA VAL A 800 -22.11 48.53 -35.88
C VAL A 800 -20.76 49.11 -36.29
N THR A 801 -19.76 49.01 -35.43
CA THR A 801 -18.37 49.34 -35.73
C THR A 801 -17.49 48.11 -35.94
N SER A 802 -18.09 46.91 -35.93
CA SER A 802 -17.41 45.64 -36.13
C SER A 802 -18.20 44.66 -37.01
N PHE A 803 -17.50 43.81 -37.73
CA PHE A 803 -18.07 42.72 -38.53
C PHE A 803 -17.10 41.53 -38.57
N THR A 804 -17.55 40.36 -38.13
CA THR A 804 -16.78 39.11 -38.21
C THR A 804 -17.20 38.32 -39.45
N PRO A 805 -16.28 38.03 -40.40
CA PRO A 805 -16.57 37.15 -41.53
C PRO A 805 -17.00 35.74 -41.08
N THR A 806 -18.01 35.17 -41.71
CA THR A 806 -18.52 33.81 -41.37
C THR A 806 -17.68 32.66 -41.89
N ASN A 807 -16.69 32.94 -42.73
CA ASN A 807 -15.64 32.00 -43.15
C ASN A 807 -14.28 32.70 -42.97
N PRO A 808 -13.21 31.96 -42.66
CA PRO A 808 -11.87 32.54 -42.54
C PRO A 808 -11.45 33.28 -43.81
N LEU A 809 -10.77 34.42 -43.64
CA LEU A 809 -10.15 35.17 -44.72
C LEU A 809 -9.02 34.34 -45.36
N PRO A 810 -8.75 34.47 -46.67
CA PRO A 810 -7.63 33.79 -47.30
C PRO A 810 -6.30 34.14 -46.61
N SER A 811 -5.44 33.16 -46.33
CA SER A 811 -4.14 33.35 -45.66
C SER A 811 -3.08 33.98 -46.56
N ASN A 812 -2.10 34.65 -45.96
CA ASN A 812 -1.02 35.39 -46.65
C ASN A 812 -1.53 36.23 -47.84
N THR A 813 -2.68 36.88 -47.67
CA THR A 813 -3.39 37.59 -48.73
C THR A 813 -3.71 39.00 -48.27
N THR A 814 -3.41 39.99 -49.10
CA THR A 814 -3.83 41.37 -48.84
C THR A 814 -5.33 41.50 -49.08
N ILE A 815 -6.06 41.77 -47.99
CA ILE A 815 -7.49 42.05 -47.95
C ILE A 815 -7.67 43.56 -48.05
N TYR A 816 -8.40 43.99 -49.06
CA TYR A 816 -8.84 45.36 -49.28
C TYR A 816 -10.23 45.55 -48.67
N VAL A 817 -10.40 46.64 -47.94
CA VAL A 817 -11.59 46.97 -47.17
C VAL A 817 -12.11 48.33 -47.60
N SER A 818 -13.34 48.38 -48.06
CA SER A 818 -14.06 49.62 -48.34
C SER A 818 -15.25 49.74 -47.39
N ILE A 819 -15.22 50.76 -46.53
CA ILE A 819 -16.25 51.05 -45.53
C ILE A 819 -16.97 52.34 -45.96
N THR A 820 -18.27 52.24 -46.24
CA THR A 820 -19.10 53.39 -46.63
C THR A 820 -20.18 53.63 -45.60
N PRO A 821 -19.97 54.56 -44.65
CA PRO A 821 -21.00 54.97 -43.71
C PRO A 821 -22.19 55.62 -44.43
N TYR A 822 -23.41 55.41 -43.94
CA TYR A 822 -24.62 56.03 -44.48
C TYR A 822 -25.55 56.56 -43.38
N ASN A 823 -26.44 57.46 -43.76
CA ASN A 823 -27.58 57.85 -42.93
C ASN A 823 -28.80 58.20 -43.79
N SER A 824 -29.85 58.76 -43.18
CA SER A 824 -31.09 59.18 -43.87
C SER A 824 -30.90 60.27 -44.94
N ALA A 825 -29.77 60.97 -44.98
CA ALA A 825 -29.38 61.91 -46.04
C ALA A 825 -28.69 61.23 -47.23
N GLY A 826 -28.14 60.04 -47.04
CA GLY A 826 -27.42 59.26 -48.05
C GLY A 826 -26.08 58.69 -47.54
N ASN A 827 -25.29 58.18 -48.47
CA ASN A 827 -23.98 57.58 -48.20
C ASN A 827 -22.88 58.66 -48.14
N ALA A 828 -21.89 58.45 -47.27
CA ALA A 828 -20.63 59.19 -47.30
C ALA A 828 -19.98 59.08 -48.69
N SER A 829 -19.41 60.19 -49.17
CA SER A 829 -18.82 60.27 -50.52
C SER A 829 -17.30 60.36 -50.46
N ALA A 830 -16.63 59.66 -51.39
CA ALA A 830 -15.17 59.63 -51.54
C ALA A 830 -14.39 59.06 -50.34
N CYS A 831 -14.92 58.01 -49.70
CA CYS A 831 -14.17 57.25 -48.70
C CYS A 831 -13.01 56.50 -49.34
N THR A 832 -11.88 56.46 -48.65
CA THR A 832 -10.66 55.76 -49.08
C THR A 832 -10.76 54.28 -48.75
N GLU A 833 -10.34 53.44 -49.69
CA GLU A 833 -10.12 52.02 -49.44
C GLU A 833 -8.84 51.84 -48.61
N GLU A 834 -8.89 50.94 -47.64
CA GLU A 834 -7.77 50.56 -46.79
C GLU A 834 -7.48 49.07 -46.97
N SER A 835 -6.37 48.57 -46.45
CA SER A 835 -6.02 47.15 -46.61
C SER A 835 -5.18 46.62 -45.47
N PHE A 836 -5.17 45.31 -45.29
CA PHE A 836 -4.24 44.60 -44.40
C PHE A 836 -3.87 43.25 -45.03
N THR A 837 -2.79 42.63 -44.59
CA THR A 837 -2.36 41.31 -45.07
C THR A 837 -2.52 40.28 -43.97
N THR A 838 -3.30 39.24 -44.26
CA THR A 838 -3.56 38.14 -43.33
C THR A 838 -2.29 37.36 -42.99
N GLU A 839 -2.32 36.69 -41.84
CA GLU A 839 -1.29 35.78 -41.37
C GLU A 839 -1.03 34.68 -42.40
N THR A 840 0.22 34.26 -42.46
CA THR A 840 0.56 33.03 -43.15
C THR A 840 0.12 31.89 -42.25
N ILE A 841 -0.82 31.05 -42.72
CA ILE A 841 -1.12 29.80 -42.02
C ILE A 841 0.19 29.05 -41.89
N VAL A 842 0.60 28.83 -40.65
CA VAL A 842 1.85 28.16 -40.33
C VAL A 842 1.79 26.74 -40.93
N VAL A 843 2.92 26.24 -41.39
CA VAL A 843 3.07 24.86 -41.88
C VAL A 843 4.05 24.15 -40.95
N VAL A 844 3.86 22.85 -40.72
CA VAL A 844 4.74 22.07 -39.82
C VAL A 844 6.21 22.34 -40.15
N PRO A 845 7.08 22.61 -39.15
CA PRO A 845 8.41 23.11 -39.44
C PRO A 845 9.26 22.04 -40.14
N SER A 846 10.29 22.49 -40.85
CA SER A 846 11.36 21.61 -41.29
C SER A 846 12.18 21.07 -40.10
N CYS A 847 12.66 19.81 -40.20
CA CYS A 847 13.49 19.21 -39.15
C CYS A 847 14.84 19.92 -39.00
N THR A 848 15.36 19.94 -37.77
CA THR A 848 16.69 20.48 -37.46
C THR A 848 17.75 19.38 -37.31
N SER A 849 19.00 19.80 -37.10
CA SER A 849 20.13 18.96 -36.74
C SER A 849 20.92 19.61 -35.61
N LEU A 850 21.64 18.79 -34.85
CA LEU A 850 22.63 19.21 -33.86
C LEU A 850 23.66 20.17 -34.47
N SER A 851 24.03 21.17 -33.68
CA SER A 851 25.10 22.13 -33.96
C SER A 851 26.27 21.96 -32.98
N ASN A 852 25.98 21.56 -31.74
CA ASN A 852 26.95 21.13 -30.73
C ASN A 852 26.24 20.30 -29.64
N PRO A 853 26.65 19.06 -29.31
CA PRO A 853 27.73 18.30 -29.90
C PRO A 853 27.39 17.92 -31.34
N LEU A 854 28.37 17.89 -32.23
CA LEU A 854 28.14 17.44 -33.60
C LEU A 854 27.75 15.96 -33.62
N ASN A 855 26.91 15.57 -34.58
CA ASN A 855 26.55 14.16 -34.79
C ASN A 855 27.80 13.28 -34.98
N ALA A 856 27.80 12.12 -34.33
CA ALA A 856 28.90 11.20 -34.12
C ALA A 856 30.15 11.76 -33.40
N ALA A 857 30.06 12.90 -32.70
CA ALA A 857 31.16 13.38 -31.86
C ALA A 857 31.44 12.42 -30.69
N THR A 858 32.70 12.36 -30.24
CA THR A 858 33.16 11.50 -29.15
C THR A 858 33.96 12.29 -28.13
N ASN A 859 33.97 11.85 -26.86
CA ASN A 859 34.62 12.55 -25.75
C ASN A 859 34.02 13.96 -25.53
N VAL A 860 32.69 14.01 -25.60
CA VAL A 860 31.87 15.20 -25.37
C VAL A 860 31.61 15.34 -23.87
N SER A 861 31.71 16.54 -23.29
CA SER A 861 31.52 16.65 -21.84
C SER A 861 30.12 16.22 -21.40
N VAL A 862 30.03 15.50 -20.28
CA VAL A 862 28.74 15.10 -19.67
C VAL A 862 27.86 16.28 -19.28
N ASN A 863 28.45 17.46 -19.09
CA ASN A 863 27.77 18.72 -18.78
C ASN A 863 27.58 19.59 -20.04
N THR A 864 27.74 19.01 -21.25
CA THR A 864 27.47 19.75 -22.48
C THR A 864 26.02 20.20 -22.53
N ALA A 865 25.81 21.41 -23.06
CA ALA A 865 24.51 21.73 -23.64
C ALA A 865 24.31 20.89 -24.92
N ILE A 866 23.05 20.62 -25.23
CA ILE A 866 22.57 20.09 -26.50
C ILE A 866 22.09 21.29 -27.31
N ASP A 867 22.85 21.68 -28.31
CA ASP A 867 22.60 22.82 -29.19
C ASP A 867 22.24 22.33 -30.60
N TRP A 868 21.29 22.99 -31.25
CA TRP A 868 20.83 22.67 -32.61
C TRP A 868 20.69 23.91 -33.49
N ASN A 869 20.47 23.69 -34.78
CA ASN A 869 20.26 24.79 -35.73
C ASN A 869 18.85 25.39 -35.55
N ALA A 870 18.74 26.72 -35.59
CA ALA A 870 17.45 27.40 -35.54
C ALA A 870 16.61 27.10 -36.79
N ILE A 871 15.36 26.67 -36.60
CA ILE A 871 14.35 26.59 -37.65
C ILE A 871 13.47 27.82 -37.56
N THR A 872 13.45 28.64 -38.61
CA THR A 872 12.73 29.92 -38.65
C THR A 872 11.21 29.80 -38.57
N GLU A 873 10.70 28.59 -38.78
CA GLU A 873 9.27 28.24 -38.80
C GLU A 873 8.81 27.63 -37.47
N ALA A 874 9.71 27.36 -36.52
CA ALA A 874 9.38 26.66 -35.28
C ALA A 874 9.00 27.64 -34.15
N ASP A 875 7.91 27.34 -33.45
CA ASP A 875 7.50 28.00 -32.20
C ASP A 875 8.18 27.34 -30.98
N GLY A 876 8.69 26.11 -31.13
CA GLY A 876 9.52 25.43 -30.14
C GLY A 876 10.09 24.11 -30.65
N TYR A 877 10.70 23.33 -29.74
CA TYR A 877 11.29 22.03 -30.04
C TYR A 877 10.90 21.01 -28.98
N LEU A 878 10.58 19.79 -29.40
CA LEU A 878 10.50 18.61 -28.53
C LEU A 878 11.83 17.88 -28.60
N LEU A 879 12.46 17.68 -27.45
CA LEU A 879 13.76 17.01 -27.33
C LEU A 879 13.59 15.64 -26.67
N SER A 880 14.08 14.60 -27.35
CA SER A 880 14.25 13.27 -26.77
C SER A 880 15.74 12.91 -26.71
N LEU A 881 16.14 12.32 -25.59
CA LEU A 881 17.50 11.85 -25.30
C LEU A 881 17.41 10.41 -24.78
N GLY A 882 18.27 9.52 -25.27
CA GLY A 882 18.34 8.14 -24.81
C GLY A 882 19.70 7.50 -24.99
N THR A 883 19.91 6.33 -24.39
CA THR A 883 21.18 5.58 -24.47
C THR A 883 21.17 4.49 -25.55
N ASN A 884 20.05 4.33 -26.27
CA ASN A 884 19.83 3.40 -27.37
C ASN A 884 19.17 4.13 -28.56
N PRO A 885 19.27 3.62 -29.81
CA PRO A 885 18.59 4.20 -30.95
C PRO A 885 17.06 4.22 -30.77
N GLY A 886 16.42 5.34 -31.09
CA GLY A 886 15.01 5.61 -30.81
C GLY A 886 14.69 5.76 -29.31
N GLY A 887 15.71 5.87 -28.45
CA GLY A 887 15.58 5.83 -27.00
C GLY A 887 15.19 7.17 -26.39
N THR A 888 14.42 7.09 -25.30
CA THR A 888 13.88 8.24 -24.56
C THR A 888 14.25 8.21 -23.07
N SER A 889 15.25 7.39 -22.71
CA SER A 889 15.62 7.00 -21.34
C SER A 889 16.30 8.10 -20.50
N ILE A 890 16.64 9.24 -21.11
CA ILE A 890 17.19 10.43 -20.43
C ILE A 890 16.18 11.57 -20.51
N LEU A 891 15.53 11.70 -21.67
CA LEU A 891 14.52 12.71 -21.94
C LEU A 891 13.52 12.15 -22.95
N ASN A 892 12.22 12.26 -22.67
CA ASN A 892 11.17 11.79 -23.56
C ASN A 892 10.34 12.97 -24.05
N ASN A 893 10.55 13.38 -25.30
CA ASN A 893 9.71 14.34 -26.02
C ASN A 893 9.47 15.65 -25.24
N GLN A 894 10.46 16.10 -24.46
CA GLN A 894 10.33 17.28 -23.61
C GLN A 894 10.21 18.52 -24.49
N ASP A 895 9.13 19.28 -24.30
CA ASP A 895 9.05 20.64 -24.82
C ASP A 895 10.05 21.56 -24.09
N VAL A 896 10.99 22.10 -24.87
CA VAL A 896 12.01 23.04 -24.39
C VAL A 896 11.73 24.49 -24.84
N GLY A 897 10.59 24.73 -25.50
CA GLY A 897 10.22 26.02 -26.09
C GLY A 897 11.13 26.44 -27.26
N ASN A 898 11.07 27.72 -27.65
CA ASN A 898 11.88 28.26 -28.76
C ASN A 898 13.33 28.58 -28.38
N VAL A 899 14.02 27.58 -27.81
CA VAL A 899 15.46 27.62 -27.57
C VAL A 899 16.20 26.87 -28.67
N THR A 900 17.49 27.14 -28.84
CA THR A 900 18.39 26.35 -29.72
C THR A 900 19.49 25.67 -28.92
N SER A 901 19.28 25.54 -27.62
CA SER A 901 20.22 25.02 -26.62
C SER A 901 19.43 24.51 -25.42
N PHE A 902 19.70 23.28 -24.99
CA PHE A 902 19.18 22.69 -23.77
C PHE A 902 20.33 22.12 -22.94
N SER A 903 20.49 22.59 -21.71
CA SER A 903 21.41 21.99 -20.75
C SER A 903 20.65 21.01 -19.86
N PRO A 904 20.95 19.69 -19.93
CA PRO A 904 20.40 18.71 -18.99
C PRO A 904 20.65 19.13 -17.53
N ALA A 905 19.63 19.02 -16.68
CA ALA A 905 19.72 19.44 -15.28
C ALA A 905 20.68 18.56 -14.45
N ASN A 906 20.84 17.30 -14.84
CA ASN A 906 21.83 16.36 -14.32
C ASN A 906 22.87 16.06 -15.41
N PRO A 907 24.13 15.75 -15.06
CA PRO A 907 25.13 15.32 -16.04
C PRO A 907 24.66 14.10 -16.83
N LEU A 908 24.94 14.09 -18.13
CA LEU A 908 24.64 12.94 -18.99
C LEU A 908 25.45 11.71 -18.54
N PRO A 909 24.94 10.47 -18.74
CA PRO A 909 25.68 9.25 -18.44
C PRO A 909 27.06 9.26 -19.12
N SER A 910 28.12 8.97 -18.36
CA SER A 910 29.50 9.03 -18.85
C SER A 910 29.84 7.84 -19.76
N ASN A 911 30.80 8.00 -20.66
CA ASN A 911 31.22 6.98 -21.65
C ASN A 911 30.05 6.32 -22.41
N THR A 912 28.97 7.06 -22.64
CA THR A 912 27.71 6.54 -23.17
C THR A 912 27.37 7.24 -24.47
N THR A 913 26.87 6.48 -25.46
CA THR A 913 26.34 7.08 -26.70
C THR A 913 24.93 7.58 -26.43
N ILE A 914 24.77 8.90 -26.48
CA ILE A 914 23.51 9.60 -26.32
C ILE A 914 22.91 9.78 -27.72
N TYR A 915 21.74 9.19 -27.92
CA TYR A 915 20.90 9.38 -29.09
C TYR A 915 19.97 10.57 -28.82
N VAL A 916 19.82 11.42 -29.83
CA VAL A 916 19.14 12.70 -29.76
C VAL A 916 18.15 12.79 -30.92
N SER A 917 16.88 12.91 -30.58
CA SER A 917 15.83 13.23 -31.55
C SER A 917 15.28 14.62 -31.22
N ILE A 918 15.39 15.54 -32.18
CA ILE A 918 14.91 16.92 -32.06
C ILE A 918 13.77 17.10 -33.05
N THR A 919 12.59 17.38 -32.52
CA THR A 919 11.38 17.59 -33.31
C THR A 919 10.94 19.05 -33.15
N PRO A 920 11.34 19.95 -34.09
CA PRO A 920 10.77 21.29 -34.14
C PRO A 920 9.25 21.19 -34.25
N TYR A 921 8.52 22.04 -33.54
CA TYR A 921 7.07 22.17 -33.66
C TYR A 921 6.68 23.63 -33.83
N ASN A 922 5.47 23.83 -34.36
CA ASN A 922 4.78 25.11 -34.31
C ASN A 922 3.27 24.86 -34.16
N SER A 923 2.50 25.94 -34.15
CA SER A 923 1.02 25.92 -34.15
C SER A 923 0.36 25.09 -35.26
N ALA A 924 1.08 24.68 -36.31
CA ALA A 924 0.58 23.76 -37.35
C ALA A 924 0.90 22.27 -37.08
N GLY A 925 1.69 21.98 -36.05
CA GLY A 925 2.07 20.64 -35.62
C GLY A 925 3.58 20.37 -35.65
N ASN A 926 3.93 19.12 -35.37
CA ASN A 926 5.31 18.67 -35.24
C ASN A 926 5.93 18.37 -36.61
N ALA A 927 7.21 18.70 -36.77
CA ALA A 927 8.03 18.22 -37.89
C ALA A 927 8.00 16.68 -37.94
N SER A 928 7.76 16.10 -39.11
CA SER A 928 7.66 14.64 -39.27
C SER A 928 8.89 14.04 -39.94
N ALA A 929 9.25 12.81 -39.53
CA ALA A 929 10.41 12.07 -40.02
C ALA A 929 11.77 12.78 -39.83
N CYS A 930 11.96 13.46 -38.69
CA CYS A 930 13.27 13.98 -38.30
C CYS A 930 14.26 12.83 -38.04
N ALA A 931 15.50 13.01 -38.48
CA ALA A 931 16.55 12.03 -38.31
C ALA A 931 17.11 12.09 -36.88
N GLU A 932 17.24 10.94 -36.23
CA GLU A 932 17.97 10.82 -34.98
C GLU A 932 19.48 11.00 -35.23
N GLU A 933 20.11 11.77 -34.36
CA GLU A 933 21.55 12.00 -34.34
C GLU A 933 22.13 11.50 -33.00
N SER A 934 23.45 11.36 -32.88
CA SER A 934 24.03 10.88 -31.62
C SER A 934 25.43 11.44 -31.34
N PHE A 935 25.89 11.33 -30.10
CA PHE A 935 27.26 11.61 -29.70
C PHE A 935 27.65 10.75 -28.50
N THR A 936 28.94 10.57 -28.24
CA THR A 936 29.45 9.78 -27.09
C THR A 936 30.11 10.68 -26.05
N THR A 937 29.62 10.61 -24.82
CA THR A 937 30.14 11.40 -23.68
C THR A 937 31.55 10.99 -23.26
N GLU A 938 32.25 11.89 -22.58
CA GLU A 938 33.51 11.64 -21.91
C GLU A 938 33.33 10.62 -20.77
N THR A 939 34.40 9.95 -20.38
CA THR A 939 34.43 9.15 -19.15
C THR A 939 34.71 10.09 -17.98
N ILE A 940 33.78 10.24 -17.05
CA ILE A 940 34.06 10.93 -15.78
C ILE A 940 34.79 9.93 -14.89
N VAL A 941 35.95 10.32 -14.36
CA VAL A 941 36.49 9.64 -13.18
C VAL A 941 35.84 10.31 -11.96
N VAL A 942 35.02 9.56 -11.22
CA VAL A 942 34.40 10.01 -9.96
C VAL A 942 35.25 9.55 -8.78
N VAL A 943 35.18 10.25 -7.64
CA VAL A 943 35.84 9.76 -6.41
C VAL A 943 35.24 8.40 -6.04
N PRO A 944 36.02 7.39 -5.61
CA PRO A 944 35.46 6.07 -5.37
C PRO A 944 34.53 6.09 -4.16
N ASN A 945 33.55 5.19 -4.15
CA ASN A 945 32.74 4.93 -2.96
C ASN A 945 33.61 4.41 -1.80
N CYS A 946 33.16 4.63 -0.56
CA CYS A 946 33.78 4.07 0.63
C CYS A 946 33.71 2.53 0.65
N THR A 947 34.60 1.90 1.39
CA THR A 947 34.65 0.44 1.59
C THR A 947 34.50 0.07 3.05
N SER A 948 34.15 -1.19 3.29
CA SER A 948 34.01 -1.81 4.62
C SER A 948 34.98 -2.97 4.80
N LEU A 949 35.28 -3.26 6.07
CA LEU A 949 36.06 -4.41 6.51
C LEU A 949 35.40 -5.73 6.09
N SER A 950 36.21 -6.61 5.51
CA SER A 950 35.84 -8.00 5.23
C SER A 950 36.44 -8.96 6.27
N ASN A 951 37.58 -8.61 6.88
CA ASN A 951 38.16 -9.33 8.01
C ASN A 951 39.19 -8.44 8.76
N PRO A 952 39.11 -8.24 10.09
CA PRO A 952 38.05 -8.69 10.97
C PRO A 952 36.76 -7.94 10.67
N LEU A 953 35.61 -8.60 10.79
CA LEU A 953 34.31 -7.96 10.62
C LEU A 953 34.08 -6.84 11.65
N ASN A 954 33.31 -5.83 11.28
CA ASN A 954 32.93 -4.75 12.19
C ASN A 954 32.24 -5.30 13.46
N THR A 955 32.59 -4.73 14.61
CA THR A 955 32.27 -5.14 15.98
C THR A 955 32.79 -6.53 16.44
N ALA A 956 33.58 -7.25 15.62
CA ALA A 956 34.13 -8.55 16.01
C ALA A 956 34.94 -8.49 17.31
N THR A 957 34.89 -9.55 18.12
CA THR A 957 35.60 -9.66 19.41
C THR A 957 36.54 -10.87 19.43
N ASN A 958 37.51 -10.86 20.36
CA ASN A 958 38.55 -11.89 20.48
C ASN A 958 39.38 -12.08 19.19
N VAL A 959 39.61 -10.98 18.47
CA VAL A 959 40.40 -10.97 17.23
C VAL A 959 41.89 -11.08 17.57
N SER A 960 42.65 -11.89 16.84
CA SER A 960 44.08 -12.02 17.16
C SER A 960 44.84 -10.71 16.97
N VAL A 961 45.75 -10.39 17.89
CA VAL A 961 46.58 -9.17 17.79
C VAL A 961 47.47 -9.11 16.54
N ASN A 962 47.66 -10.24 15.85
CA ASN A 962 48.45 -10.34 14.62
C ASN A 962 47.58 -10.42 13.34
N THR A 963 46.28 -10.11 13.43
CA THR A 963 45.39 -10.16 12.26
C THR A 963 45.83 -9.22 11.14
N ALA A 964 45.57 -9.63 9.89
CA ALA A 964 45.47 -8.66 8.80
C ALA A 964 44.18 -7.85 8.93
N ILE A 965 44.18 -6.66 8.34
CA ILE A 965 43.03 -5.79 8.14
C ILE A 965 42.69 -5.88 6.65
N ASP A 966 41.60 -6.54 6.32
CA ASP A 966 41.12 -6.82 4.98
C ASP A 966 39.81 -6.08 4.73
N TRP A 967 39.59 -5.58 3.52
CA TRP A 967 38.39 -4.82 3.13
C TRP A 967 37.89 -5.18 1.74
N ASN A 968 36.67 -4.75 1.42
CA ASN A 968 36.06 -5.02 0.12
C ASN A 968 36.71 -4.19 -1.00
N ALA A 969 36.86 -4.79 -2.18
CA ALA A 969 37.46 -4.13 -3.34
C ALA A 969 36.50 -3.10 -3.95
N ILE A 970 36.94 -1.85 -4.11
CA ILE A 970 36.25 -0.81 -4.88
C ILE A 970 36.89 -0.77 -6.27
N THR A 971 36.09 -1.04 -7.31
CA THR A 971 36.54 -1.17 -8.70
C THR A 971 37.08 0.14 -9.30
N GLU A 972 36.66 1.28 -8.74
CA GLU A 972 37.02 2.62 -9.19
C GLU A 972 38.25 3.19 -8.46
N ALA A 973 38.79 2.49 -7.46
CA ALA A 973 39.90 2.97 -6.65
C ALA A 973 41.28 2.68 -7.28
N ASP A 974 42.13 3.70 -7.38
CA ASP A 974 43.56 3.55 -7.68
C ASP A 974 44.37 3.17 -6.42
N GLY A 975 43.79 3.32 -5.23
CA GLY A 975 44.37 2.88 -3.95
C GLY A 975 43.50 3.18 -2.73
N TYR A 976 44.04 2.94 -1.54
CA TYR A 976 43.36 3.15 -0.26
C TYR A 976 44.28 3.86 0.75
N LEU A 977 43.70 4.75 1.56
CA LEU A 977 44.32 5.33 2.75
C LEU A 977 43.75 4.63 3.99
N LEU A 978 44.61 4.09 4.85
CA LEU A 978 44.22 3.37 6.06
C LEU A 978 44.61 4.13 7.33
N SER A 979 43.65 4.27 8.23
CA SER A 979 43.82 4.80 9.59
C SER A 979 43.39 3.76 10.62
N LEU A 980 44.16 3.63 11.72
CA LEU A 980 43.93 2.70 12.81
C LEU A 980 44.15 3.40 14.16
N GLY A 981 43.25 3.20 15.12
CA GLY A 981 43.37 3.80 16.45
C GLY A 981 42.71 3.00 17.56
N THR A 982 42.88 3.46 18.80
CA THR A 982 42.34 2.82 20.01
C THR A 982 41.20 3.61 20.67
N ASN A 983 40.67 4.60 19.95
CA ASN A 983 39.52 5.44 20.31
C ASN A 983 38.80 5.84 19.00
N PRO A 984 37.52 6.22 19.04
CA PRO A 984 36.82 6.74 17.86
C PRO A 984 37.51 7.97 17.25
N GLY A 985 37.61 8.02 15.92
CA GLY A 985 38.40 9.00 15.16
C GLY A 985 39.91 8.89 15.38
N GLY A 986 40.38 7.78 15.94
CA GLY A 986 41.73 7.60 16.43
C GLY A 986 42.72 7.20 15.34
N THR A 987 43.92 7.76 15.41
CA THR A 987 45.03 7.45 14.49
C THR A 987 46.30 7.01 15.24
N SER A 988 46.13 6.43 16.43
CA SER A 988 47.21 6.07 17.37
C SER A 988 48.06 4.87 16.93
N ILE A 989 47.59 4.09 15.96
CA ILE A 989 48.29 2.92 15.39
C ILE A 989 48.71 3.21 13.94
N LEU A 990 47.82 3.80 13.15
CA LEU A 990 48.05 4.19 11.76
C LEU A 990 47.30 5.48 11.43
N ASN A 991 47.86 6.34 10.58
CA ASN A 991 47.27 7.63 10.23
C ASN A 991 47.37 7.86 8.73
N ASN A 992 46.25 7.73 8.01
CA ASN A 992 46.10 7.95 6.58
C ASN A 992 47.26 7.39 5.75
N GLN A 993 47.68 6.16 6.07
CA GLN A 993 48.74 5.50 5.32
C GLN A 993 48.19 5.05 3.98
N ASP A 994 48.76 5.57 2.90
CA ASP A 994 48.58 5.01 1.56
C ASP A 994 49.15 3.59 1.50
N VAL A 995 48.29 2.63 1.20
CA VAL A 995 48.62 1.21 1.02
C VAL A 995 48.58 0.79 -0.46
N GLY A 996 48.27 1.71 -1.38
CA GLY A 996 48.07 1.44 -2.81
C GLY A 996 46.80 0.62 -3.09
N ASN A 997 46.66 0.10 -4.32
CA ASN A 997 45.52 -0.74 -4.71
C ASN A 997 45.67 -2.18 -4.19
N VAL A 998 45.52 -2.33 -2.88
CA VAL A 998 45.43 -3.60 -2.16
C VAL A 998 44.16 -3.61 -1.32
N THR A 999 43.69 -4.80 -0.96
CA THR A 999 42.49 -5.00 -0.12
C THR A 999 42.83 -5.64 1.22
N SER A 1000 44.10 -5.57 1.62
CA SER A 1000 44.66 -6.21 2.82
C SER A 1000 45.89 -5.46 3.31
N PHE A 1001 45.98 -5.25 4.62
CA PHE A 1001 47.12 -4.66 5.31
C PHE A 1001 47.38 -5.39 6.63
N THR A 1002 48.57 -5.97 6.79
CA THR A 1002 48.99 -6.56 8.08
C THR A 1002 49.83 -5.54 8.87
N PRO A 1003 49.40 -5.13 10.08
CA PRO A 1003 50.21 -4.28 10.96
C PRO A 1003 51.58 -4.92 11.26
N THR A 1004 52.65 -4.11 11.26
CA THR A 1004 54.03 -4.59 11.44
C THR A 1004 54.40 -4.90 12.88
N ASN A 1005 53.62 -4.41 13.84
CA ASN A 1005 53.66 -4.79 15.25
C ASN A 1005 52.30 -5.35 15.64
N PRO A 1006 52.22 -6.27 16.63
CA PRO A 1006 50.94 -6.74 17.16
C PRO A 1006 50.10 -5.56 17.65
N LEU A 1007 48.79 -5.61 17.35
CA LEU A 1007 47.81 -4.67 17.88
C LEU A 1007 47.75 -4.76 19.41
N PRO A 1008 47.42 -3.67 20.15
CA PRO A 1008 47.24 -3.73 21.59
C PRO A 1008 46.21 -4.80 21.98
N SER A 1009 46.51 -5.66 22.95
CA SER A 1009 45.62 -6.73 23.44
C SER A 1009 44.45 -6.19 24.26
N ASN A 1010 43.32 -6.89 24.26
CA ASN A 1010 42.08 -6.50 24.95
C ASN A 1010 41.66 -5.05 24.69
N THR A 1011 41.83 -4.58 23.45
CA THR A 1011 41.64 -3.18 23.06
C THR A 1011 40.76 -3.13 21.83
N THR A 1012 39.76 -2.24 21.84
CA THR A 1012 38.96 -1.93 20.65
C THR A 1012 39.78 -1.08 19.69
N ILE A 1013 40.02 -1.63 18.50
CA ILE A 1013 40.72 -1.03 17.39
C ILE A 1013 39.68 -0.44 16.45
N TYR A 1014 39.76 0.86 16.23
CA TYR A 1014 38.96 1.61 15.28
C TYR A 1014 39.72 1.71 13.96
N VAL A 1015 38.99 1.57 12.85
CA VAL A 1015 39.52 1.47 11.49
C VAL A 1015 38.75 2.41 10.57
N SER A 1016 39.47 3.26 9.86
CA SER A 1016 38.90 4.05 8.76
C SER A 1016 39.69 3.74 7.49
N ILE A 1017 38.98 3.27 6.45
CA ILE A 1017 39.53 3.02 5.12
C ILE A 1017 38.92 4.06 4.18
N THR A 1018 39.77 4.83 3.53
CA THR A 1018 39.38 5.84 2.54
C THR A 1018 39.94 5.44 1.17
N PRO A 1019 39.14 4.81 0.30
CA PRO A 1019 39.48 4.60 -1.10
C PRO A 1019 39.80 5.93 -1.80
N TYR A 1020 40.71 5.92 -2.78
CA TYR A 1020 41.01 7.09 -3.60
C TYR A 1020 41.29 6.70 -5.04
N ASN A 1021 41.13 7.66 -5.95
CA ASN A 1021 41.61 7.58 -7.32
C ASN A 1021 42.07 8.96 -7.83
N SER A 1022 42.37 9.06 -9.12
CA SER A 1022 42.78 10.33 -9.75
C SER A 1022 41.75 11.48 -9.66
N ALA A 1023 40.48 11.23 -9.34
CA ALA A 1023 39.48 12.26 -9.04
C ALA A 1023 39.50 12.75 -7.59
N GLY A 1024 40.11 11.98 -6.67
CA GLY A 1024 40.26 12.32 -5.26
C GLY A 1024 39.98 11.16 -4.31
N ASN A 1025 39.88 11.50 -3.03
CA ASN A 1025 39.57 10.55 -1.96
C ASN A 1025 38.06 10.45 -1.75
N ALA A 1026 37.58 9.25 -1.40
CA ALA A 1026 36.23 9.04 -0.88
C ALA A 1026 35.98 9.96 0.33
N SER A 1027 34.79 10.57 0.40
CA SER A 1027 34.41 11.47 1.50
C SER A 1027 33.40 10.81 2.44
N ALA A 1028 33.49 11.12 3.73
CA ALA A 1028 32.55 10.67 4.76
C ALA A 1028 32.48 9.15 5.00
N CYS A 1029 33.58 8.42 4.76
CA CYS A 1029 33.67 7.00 5.09
C CYS A 1029 33.51 6.78 6.61
N THR A 1030 32.60 5.88 6.97
CA THR A 1030 32.33 5.49 8.35
C THR A 1030 33.52 4.74 8.95
N GLU A 1031 33.78 5.01 10.23
CA GLU A 1031 34.78 4.26 10.99
C GLU A 1031 34.15 2.97 11.53
N GLU A 1032 34.82 1.85 11.31
CA GLU A 1032 34.44 0.53 11.83
C GLU A 1032 35.37 0.13 12.98
N SER A 1033 35.07 -0.94 13.73
CA SER A 1033 35.94 -1.35 14.84
C SER A 1033 35.91 -2.85 15.13
N PHE A 1034 36.90 -3.35 15.86
CA PHE A 1034 36.92 -4.71 16.41
C PHE A 1034 37.75 -4.77 17.70
N THR A 1035 37.56 -5.78 18.55
CA THR A 1035 38.27 -5.90 19.84
C THR A 1035 39.21 -7.10 19.85
N THR A 1036 40.47 -6.85 20.21
CA THR A 1036 41.56 -7.85 20.21
C THR A 1036 41.51 -8.82 21.40
N GLU A 1037 42.14 -9.98 21.23
CA GLU A 1037 42.35 -11.01 22.26
C GLU A 1037 43.15 -10.48 23.48
N THR A 1038 42.96 -11.11 24.64
CA THR A 1038 43.71 -10.80 25.88
C THR A 1038 44.95 -11.69 26.00
N ILE A 1039 46.14 -11.09 26.16
CA ILE A 1039 47.39 -11.83 26.36
C ILE A 1039 47.71 -11.89 27.86
N VAL A 1040 47.83 -13.10 28.41
CA VAL A 1040 48.21 -13.34 29.82
C VAL A 1040 49.73 -13.51 29.94
N VAL A 1041 50.35 -12.82 30.90
CA VAL A 1041 51.81 -12.85 31.12
C VAL A 1041 52.17 -13.47 32.47
N VAL A 1042 53.37 -14.05 32.56
CA VAL A 1042 53.94 -14.67 33.78
C VAL A 1042 54.15 -13.60 34.86
N PRO A 1043 53.88 -13.86 36.16
CA PRO A 1043 53.95 -12.82 37.17
C PRO A 1043 55.38 -12.36 37.45
N ASN A 1044 55.50 -11.12 37.91
CA ASN A 1044 56.74 -10.59 38.47
C ASN A 1044 57.09 -11.24 39.82
N CYS A 1045 58.39 -11.29 40.16
CA CYS A 1045 58.87 -11.79 41.46
C CYS A 1045 58.51 -10.85 42.62
N THR A 1046 58.39 -11.42 43.83
CA THR A 1046 58.14 -10.67 45.07
C THR A 1046 59.36 -10.62 45.99
N SER A 1047 59.26 -9.85 47.08
CA SER A 1047 60.25 -9.71 48.15
C SER A 1047 59.59 -9.78 49.53
N LEU A 1048 60.37 -10.17 50.54
CA LEU A 1048 60.00 -10.15 51.95
C LEU A 1048 59.60 -8.73 52.40
N SER A 1049 58.51 -8.67 53.16
CA SER A 1049 58.05 -7.49 53.87
C SER A 1049 58.33 -7.61 55.38
N ASN A 1050 58.32 -8.83 55.93
CA ASN A 1050 58.73 -9.13 57.30
C ASN A 1050 59.09 -10.63 57.45
N PRO A 1051 60.26 -11.01 58.00
CA PRO A 1051 61.36 -10.15 58.39
C PRO A 1051 61.99 -9.49 57.15
N LEU A 1052 62.41 -8.24 57.26
CA LEU A 1052 63.11 -7.57 56.17
C LEU A 1052 64.41 -8.30 55.82
N ASN A 1053 64.78 -8.29 54.54
CA ASN A 1053 66.03 -8.88 54.06
C ASN A 1053 67.25 -8.30 54.82
N ALA A 1054 68.20 -9.17 55.14
CA ALA A 1054 69.35 -8.99 56.02
C ALA A 1054 69.03 -8.59 57.49
N ALA A 1055 67.78 -8.67 57.97
CA ALA A 1055 67.47 -8.41 59.37
C ALA A 1055 68.18 -9.38 60.32
N THR A 1056 68.55 -8.92 61.52
CA THR A 1056 69.24 -9.70 62.55
C THR A 1056 68.50 -9.68 63.88
N ASN A 1057 68.66 -10.72 64.70
CA ASN A 1057 67.94 -10.89 65.97
C ASN A 1057 66.41 -10.96 65.78
N VAL A 1058 66.00 -11.63 64.71
CA VAL A 1058 64.59 -11.90 64.38
C VAL A 1058 64.09 -13.05 65.25
N SER A 1059 62.85 -13.01 65.77
CA SER A 1059 62.39 -14.11 66.62
C SER A 1059 62.26 -15.43 65.86
N VAL A 1060 62.62 -16.54 66.50
CA VAL A 1060 62.51 -17.89 65.90
C VAL A 1060 61.06 -18.28 65.56
N ASN A 1061 60.08 -17.60 66.16
CA ASN A 1061 58.65 -17.82 65.92
C ASN A 1061 58.03 -16.79 64.97
N THR A 1062 58.86 -16.04 64.23
CA THR A 1062 58.36 -15.05 63.27
C THR A 1062 57.55 -15.71 62.14
N ALA A 1063 56.53 -15.01 61.65
CA ALA A 1063 55.96 -15.28 60.34
C ALA A 1063 56.92 -14.79 59.24
N ILE A 1064 56.80 -15.40 58.06
CA ILE A 1064 57.48 -15.02 56.82
C ILE A 1064 56.43 -14.36 55.92
N ASP A 1065 56.52 -13.05 55.76
CA ASP A 1065 55.58 -12.19 55.06
C ASP A 1065 56.25 -11.57 53.83
N TRP A 1066 55.52 -11.41 52.72
CA TRP A 1066 56.01 -10.82 51.47
C TRP A 1066 55.01 -9.85 50.84
N ASN A 1067 55.44 -9.14 49.80
CA ASN A 1067 54.59 -8.21 49.07
C ASN A 1067 53.64 -8.96 48.11
N ALA A 1068 52.41 -8.49 47.96
CA ALA A 1068 51.47 -9.06 46.98
C ALA A 1068 51.87 -8.68 45.55
N ILE A 1069 51.77 -9.63 44.63
CA ILE A 1069 51.86 -9.43 43.17
C ILE A 1069 50.46 -9.58 42.59
N THR A 1070 49.97 -8.54 41.92
CA THR A 1070 48.59 -8.46 41.41
C THR A 1070 48.30 -9.44 40.28
N GLU A 1071 49.33 -9.93 39.61
CA GLU A 1071 49.26 -10.86 38.46
C GLU A 1071 49.34 -12.34 38.89
N ALA A 1072 49.52 -12.63 40.19
CA ALA A 1072 49.77 -13.97 40.71
C ALA A 1072 48.51 -14.65 41.26
N ASP A 1073 48.28 -15.89 40.83
CA ASP A 1073 47.24 -16.80 41.35
C ASP A 1073 47.71 -17.51 42.64
N GLY A 1074 49.03 -17.56 42.90
CA GLY A 1074 49.61 -18.14 44.13
C GLY A 1074 51.12 -17.96 44.25
N TYR A 1075 51.71 -18.52 45.31
CA TYR A 1075 53.15 -18.43 45.61
C TYR A 1075 53.73 -19.79 46.03
N LEU A 1076 54.95 -20.09 45.56
CA LEU A 1076 55.77 -21.20 46.05
C LEU A 1076 56.84 -20.67 47.01
N LEU A 1077 56.94 -21.23 48.21
CA LEU A 1077 57.86 -20.81 49.27
C LEU A 1077 58.92 -21.89 49.57
N SER A 1078 60.19 -21.48 49.61
CA SER A 1078 61.35 -22.28 50.03
C SER A 1078 62.09 -21.60 51.17
N LEU A 1079 62.52 -22.39 52.16
CA LEU A 1079 63.24 -21.94 53.36
C LEU A 1079 64.42 -22.86 53.68
N GLY A 1080 65.58 -22.31 54.03
CA GLY A 1080 66.73 -23.12 54.43
C GLY A 1080 67.80 -22.36 55.22
N THR A 1081 68.83 -23.07 55.67
CA THR A 1081 69.89 -22.54 56.54
C THR A 1081 71.22 -22.26 55.81
N ASN A 1082 71.21 -22.33 54.47
CA ASN A 1082 72.31 -22.00 53.56
C ASN A 1082 71.71 -21.38 52.29
N PRO A 1083 72.48 -20.62 51.49
CA PRO A 1083 72.01 -20.09 50.21
C PRO A 1083 71.54 -21.19 49.26
N GLY A 1084 70.42 -20.97 48.56
CA GLY A 1084 69.72 -21.97 47.74
C GLY A 1084 69.15 -23.15 48.55
N GLY A 1085 69.07 -23.01 49.87
CA GLY A 1085 68.76 -24.10 50.79
C GLY A 1085 67.26 -24.30 50.97
N THR A 1086 66.85 -25.56 51.00
CA THR A 1086 65.45 -25.97 51.22
C THR A 1086 65.30 -26.86 52.47
N SER A 1087 66.21 -26.70 53.44
CA SER A 1087 66.35 -27.55 54.63
C SER A 1087 65.25 -27.37 55.68
N ILE A 1088 64.41 -26.34 55.53
CA ILE A 1088 63.25 -26.06 56.40
C ILE A 1088 61.95 -26.20 55.58
N LEU A 1089 61.94 -25.69 54.35
CA LEU A 1089 60.80 -25.78 53.42
C LEU A 1089 61.30 -25.84 51.97
N ASN A 1090 60.62 -26.61 51.11
CA ASN A 1090 61.02 -26.80 49.72
C ASN A 1090 59.83 -26.66 48.77
N ASN A 1091 59.78 -25.55 48.02
CA ASN A 1091 58.77 -25.20 47.03
C ASN A 1091 57.33 -25.55 47.48
N GLN A 1092 57.01 -25.23 48.74
CA GLN A 1092 55.65 -25.42 49.22
C GLN A 1092 54.75 -24.38 48.57
N ASP A 1093 53.74 -24.84 47.86
CA ASP A 1093 52.62 -23.99 47.46
C ASP A 1093 51.83 -23.56 48.70
N VAL A 1094 51.68 -22.25 48.86
CA VAL A 1094 50.93 -21.62 49.95
C VAL A 1094 49.63 -20.96 49.43
N GLY A 1095 49.32 -21.07 48.14
CA GLY A 1095 48.20 -20.40 47.48
C GLY A 1095 48.37 -18.87 47.43
N ASN A 1096 47.28 -18.14 47.18
CA ASN A 1096 47.30 -16.66 47.11
C ASN A 1096 47.30 -16.00 48.50
N VAL A 1097 48.30 -16.32 49.32
CA VAL A 1097 48.56 -15.67 50.61
C VAL A 1097 49.89 -14.94 50.56
N THR A 1098 50.07 -13.97 51.45
CA THR A 1098 51.30 -13.16 51.55
C THR A 1098 52.03 -13.34 52.89
N SER A 1099 51.70 -14.40 53.63
CA SER A 1099 52.22 -14.69 54.97
C SER A 1099 52.24 -16.21 55.22
N PHE A 1100 53.33 -16.70 55.80
CA PHE A 1100 53.50 -18.10 56.21
C PHE A 1100 54.23 -18.19 57.55
N THR A 1101 53.59 -18.80 58.56
CA THR A 1101 54.23 -19.09 59.85
C THR A 1101 54.74 -20.53 59.89
N PRO A 1102 56.06 -20.77 60.04
CA PRO A 1102 56.61 -22.12 60.19
C PRO A 1102 56.01 -22.86 61.40
N ALA A 1103 55.61 -24.12 61.21
CA ALA A 1103 54.94 -24.91 62.24
C ALA A 1103 55.85 -25.30 63.43
N ASN A 1104 57.17 -25.18 63.27
CA ASN A 1104 58.17 -25.34 64.33
C ASN A 1104 59.05 -24.07 64.37
N PRO A 1105 59.59 -23.70 65.54
CA PRO A 1105 60.52 -22.57 65.65
C PRO A 1105 61.72 -22.73 64.71
N LEU A 1106 62.11 -21.63 64.06
CA LEU A 1106 63.30 -21.58 63.21
C LEU A 1106 64.58 -21.84 64.03
N PRO A 1107 65.63 -22.44 63.44
CA PRO A 1107 66.89 -22.70 64.14
C PRO A 1107 67.51 -21.41 64.71
N SER A 1108 67.76 -21.37 66.02
CA SER A 1108 68.28 -20.19 66.72
C SER A 1108 69.70 -19.82 66.26
N ASN A 1109 70.04 -18.52 66.33
CA ASN A 1109 71.30 -17.92 65.87
C ASN A 1109 71.75 -18.38 64.46
N THR A 1110 70.78 -18.65 63.56
CA THR A 1110 71.03 -19.15 62.21
C THR A 1110 70.51 -18.16 61.18
N THR A 1111 71.23 -17.99 60.07
CA THR A 1111 70.74 -17.26 58.90
C THR A 1111 69.81 -18.15 58.09
N ILE A 1112 68.56 -17.70 57.96
CA ILE A 1112 67.50 -18.34 57.20
C ILE A 1112 67.44 -17.67 55.83
N TYR A 1113 67.53 -18.46 54.78
CA TYR A 1113 67.39 -18.07 53.38
C TYR A 1113 65.97 -18.39 52.91
N VAL A 1114 65.39 -17.49 52.12
CA VAL A 1114 63.99 -17.51 51.69
C VAL A 1114 63.92 -17.24 50.20
N SER A 1115 63.29 -18.14 49.46
CA SER A 1115 62.96 -17.94 48.05
C SER A 1115 61.44 -18.00 47.88
N ILE A 1116 60.87 -16.99 47.20
CA ILE A 1116 59.42 -16.83 47.02
C ILE A 1116 59.16 -16.66 45.52
N THR A 1117 58.40 -17.59 44.94
CA THR A 1117 58.13 -17.63 43.50
C THR A 1117 56.63 -17.51 43.25
N PRO A 1118 56.14 -16.31 42.88
CA PRO A 1118 54.76 -16.13 42.43
C PRO A 1118 54.47 -16.93 41.15
N TYR A 1119 53.24 -17.39 40.95
CA TYR A 1119 52.82 -18.10 39.73
C TYR A 1119 51.39 -17.72 39.31
N ASN A 1120 51.07 -17.90 38.04
CA ASN A 1120 49.72 -17.84 37.49
C ASN A 1120 49.52 -18.85 36.36
N SER A 1121 48.36 -18.83 35.70
CA SER A 1121 48.06 -19.67 34.53
C SER A 1121 49.04 -19.59 33.35
N ALA A 1122 49.80 -18.49 33.20
CA ALA A 1122 50.88 -18.35 32.19
C ALA A 1122 52.23 -18.92 32.67
N GLY A 1123 52.37 -19.28 33.95
CA GLY A 1123 53.51 -19.99 34.52
C GLY A 1123 54.06 -19.39 35.82
N ASN A 1124 55.23 -19.87 36.23
CA ASN A 1124 55.94 -19.40 37.42
C ASN A 1124 56.86 -18.22 37.07
N ALA A 1125 56.93 -17.22 37.96
CA ALA A 1125 57.93 -16.18 37.91
C ALA A 1125 59.35 -16.79 37.85
N SER A 1126 60.23 -16.20 37.04
CA SER A 1126 61.59 -16.73 36.83
C SER A 1126 62.66 -15.79 37.37
N ALA A 1127 63.79 -16.36 37.82
CA ALA A 1127 64.93 -15.62 38.38
C ALA A 1127 64.63 -14.75 39.62
N CYS A 1128 63.66 -15.15 40.46
CA CYS A 1128 63.40 -14.47 41.72
C CYS A 1128 64.62 -14.52 42.66
N ALA A 1129 64.93 -13.38 43.29
CA ALA A 1129 66.06 -13.26 44.19
C ALA A 1129 65.79 -14.00 45.52
N GLU A 1130 66.78 -14.72 46.01
CA GLU A 1130 66.75 -15.27 47.37
C GLU A 1130 67.11 -14.16 48.37
N GLU A 1131 66.30 -14.05 49.42
CA GLU A 1131 66.49 -13.11 50.51
C GLU A 1131 66.82 -13.86 51.82
N SER A 1132 67.29 -13.17 52.86
CA SER A 1132 67.66 -13.86 54.10
C SER A 1132 67.52 -13.00 55.34
N PHE A 1133 67.43 -13.61 56.52
CA PHE A 1133 67.48 -12.94 57.81
C PHE A 1133 68.11 -13.86 58.86
N THR A 1134 68.59 -13.31 59.98
CA THR A 1134 69.25 -14.09 61.05
C THR A 1134 68.45 -14.05 62.34
N THR A 1135 68.09 -15.24 62.84
CA THR A 1135 67.28 -15.41 64.06
C THR A 1135 68.03 -15.01 65.33
N GLU A 1136 67.30 -14.67 66.39
CA GLU A 1136 67.80 -14.44 67.75
C GLU A 1136 68.52 -15.66 68.36
N THR A 1137 69.40 -15.39 69.34
CA THR A 1137 70.03 -16.43 70.17
C THR A 1137 69.16 -16.71 71.38
N ILE A 1138 68.67 -17.94 71.50
CA ILE A 1138 67.94 -18.43 72.68
C ILE A 1138 68.95 -19.09 73.63
N VAL A 1139 68.87 -18.72 74.92
CA VAL A 1139 69.75 -19.17 76.01
C VAL A 1139 69.01 -20.16 76.90
#